data_AF-A0A1H7RFK3-F1
#
_entry.id   AF-A0A1H7RFK3-F1
#
_cell.length_a   1.000
_cell.length_b   1.000
_cell.length_c   1.000
_cell.angle_alpha   90.00
_cell.angle_beta   90.00
_cell.angle_gamma   90.00
#
_symmetry.space_group_name_H-M   'P 1'
#
loop_
_entity.id
_entity.type
_entity.pdbx_description
1 polymer ?
#
loop_
_entity_poly.entity_id
_entity_poly.type
_entity_poly.pdbx_seq_one_letter_code
_entity_poly.pdbx_strand_id
1 'polypeptide(L)'
;MIVKLRLVFSITILFLSFYGVAQSTYWKNTELNASAKQLSKQRLRVDKGRAFTLNQEQFLNTLSVKSSSKIIYFPDEQGNLVPFQVEEANVFSEGLAKKFPTIKSYKGVALHNSTKQVRFSVSGKGIQSMISTPGEHGALFMQKSTDDIYVLYRRTEQEESDLHFVCSTMPEVMEYSQNLTAKLVDDQTLRKFRVAISASGEYTQFHGGTKVDALAAINATLTRINGIFERDLAITLELIDNTDLVIYTDPETDPYTGSLSAQVQNTLTSIIGEANYDIGHLFNQQDNTLDGNSGFIGAVCTDNRKGSGYTTLSSPTGDAFDIDLVAHEMGHQFGANHSFSHISEGTTVQVEPASGTTIMGYAGIAGNNNVAANSDDYFHYVSVVQIRDYLQTVSCGQTQVLTNSPPTLLPLSNYSIPKGTPFVLTGVANDVDTSNILSYTWEQIDNGVVTQATFGPNNPAGANFRSLPPSLSPQRYFPNLTLILSGQLTETLPKVGEAWETLSNIGRELNFSLMVRDNALNGGQSISDELKVSVINEAGPFVVTSQITELSFEAGSVQTITWDVANTNIAPIGAETVSVFLSIDGGFTYPITLVENTLNDGSQSVIIPNTSASAGRIMVKADNNIFFAVNAADFSITPSEIVLNFEQVVYDICKPNDINIPFTYEIGLGFNEQSTFSAIEMPAGLTAQFTPVSADFTDTPVIIDFQGISNLSVGTYPIRVLATSATVTKEVILQLRVYDDNFEAVQLLSPLDGFVDASKDIILQWNAALGNTLYDVEISTDAGFSNIIESATVSTDTYSPVQIDNNSQYFWRVKPKNDCGEGIFSSVFSFTTIQFNCTTKDATALPISISSSGTPVISSKIVFYEDLPVADMNVVIDLEHTFLADLVISLTSPAGTVVTLVSSSCGESRNINATFDDDSPSFNCSIDPAISGMVKPLGSLSAFNGESILGEWVLEVRDNAPSDGGSLKVFALEVCVEGNFRPDADNDGVFDDGDDLCLGTPEGLEVNASGCPVYRFPAENFTVSLVSETCRENNDGALTVIPKLALDYQIRVLGNGLDVTQSFSNSFNLANLSSGAYSLCITGTDGSISYNEYCLEVQITEPEPLSVTSKMALDGTQITLELEGSSFYTIELNGISIQTEESIVVLDLEKGINTLKVSTNIPCQGIYEEQISFFEKPIVFPNPVVDFVQVFLGESDENIIVRIFSADGRLISNSSEFAKQGIIELNLSSLSTGIYYLKYEGMTIKGTSKIIKE
;
A
#
# COMPACT_ATOMS: atom_id res chain seq x y z
N MET A 1 -10.91 27.05 79.70
CA MET A 1 -10.17 26.81 78.44
C MET A 1 -9.35 25.50 78.43
N ILE A 2 -8.93 24.97 79.59
CA ILE A 2 -8.05 23.78 79.69
C ILE A 2 -8.76 22.44 79.43
N VAL A 3 -10.09 22.36 79.62
CA VAL A 3 -10.86 21.10 79.41
C VAL A 3 -11.10 20.80 77.92
N LYS A 4 -11.19 21.82 77.05
CA LYS A 4 -11.38 21.61 75.60
C LYS A 4 -10.12 21.11 74.88
N LEU A 5 -8.92 21.48 75.35
CA LEU A 5 -7.66 21.10 74.69
C LEU A 5 -7.31 19.63 74.90
N ARG A 6 -7.64 19.06 76.07
CA ARG A 6 -7.43 17.63 76.33
C ARG A 6 -8.40 16.74 75.54
N LEU A 7 -9.65 17.17 75.36
CA LEU A 7 -10.62 16.43 74.54
C LEU A 7 -10.21 16.41 73.07
N VAL A 8 -9.74 17.55 72.53
CA VAL A 8 -9.22 17.62 71.16
C VAL A 8 -7.99 16.71 71.01
N PHE A 9 -6.98 16.82 71.87
CA PHE A 9 -5.80 15.95 71.77
C PHE A 9 -6.09 14.46 71.94
N SER A 10 -7.03 14.09 72.81
CA SER A 10 -7.44 12.68 72.96
C SER A 10 -8.21 12.17 71.74
N ILE A 11 -9.06 12.99 71.12
CA ILE A 11 -9.74 12.64 69.86
C ILE A 11 -8.72 12.54 68.72
N THR A 12 -7.77 13.48 68.60
CA THR A 12 -6.73 13.40 67.56
C THR A 12 -5.81 12.21 67.75
N ILE A 13 -5.42 11.86 68.98
CA ILE A 13 -4.61 10.67 69.27
C ILE A 13 -5.41 9.38 69.01
N LEU A 14 -6.71 9.36 69.33
CA LEU A 14 -7.59 8.24 69.01
C LEU A 14 -7.70 8.07 67.47
N PHE A 15 -7.94 9.15 66.72
CA PHE A 15 -7.97 9.12 65.25
C PHE A 15 -6.60 8.77 64.64
N LEU A 16 -5.48 9.24 65.20
CA LEU A 16 -4.13 8.85 64.76
C LEU A 16 -3.81 7.39 65.07
N SER A 17 -4.35 6.83 66.16
CA SER A 17 -4.21 5.40 66.48
C SER A 17 -5.08 4.50 65.60
N PHE A 18 -6.19 5.00 65.04
CA PHE A 18 -6.96 4.30 64.01
C PHE A 18 -6.33 4.41 62.61
N TYR A 19 -5.65 5.52 62.30
CA TYR A 19 -4.88 5.68 61.06
C TYR A 19 -3.61 4.79 61.01
N GLY A 20 -3.03 4.46 62.16
CA GLY A 20 -1.77 3.69 62.24
C GLY A 20 -1.89 2.16 62.18
N VAL A 21 -3.10 1.58 62.24
CA VAL A 21 -3.29 0.11 62.36
C VAL A 21 -4.09 -0.50 61.20
N ALA A 22 -4.40 0.27 60.14
CA ALA A 22 -5.33 -0.19 59.09
C ALA A 22 -4.72 -0.54 57.72
N GLN A 23 -3.41 -0.41 57.49
CA GLN A 23 -2.82 -0.80 56.19
C GLN A 23 -1.45 -1.45 56.35
N SER A 24 -1.43 -2.72 56.73
CA SER A 24 -0.29 -3.57 56.38
C SER A 24 -0.45 -3.92 54.89
N THR A 25 0.27 -3.25 53.99
CA THR A 25 0.27 -3.58 52.56
C THR A 25 1.27 -4.71 52.31
N TYR A 26 0.80 -5.87 51.85
CA TYR A 26 1.70 -6.99 51.52
C TYR A 26 2.47 -6.77 50.20
N TRP A 27 2.05 -5.81 49.37
CA TRP A 27 2.82 -5.31 48.23
C TRP A 27 3.69 -4.13 48.63
N LYS A 28 4.94 -4.10 48.15
CA LYS A 28 5.85 -2.98 48.33
C LYS A 28 6.58 -2.65 47.03
N ASN A 29 6.48 -1.39 46.58
CA ASN A 29 7.19 -0.87 45.42
C ASN A 29 8.70 -1.10 45.52
N THR A 30 9.33 -1.47 44.41
CA THR A 30 10.78 -1.56 44.24
C THR A 30 11.20 -1.05 42.86
N GLU A 31 12.51 -0.97 42.59
CA GLU A 31 13.03 -0.48 41.32
C GLU A 31 13.05 -1.59 40.26
N LEU A 32 12.63 -1.26 39.03
CA LEU A 32 12.74 -2.16 37.88
C LEU A 32 14.20 -2.14 37.37
N ASN A 33 15.03 -3.02 37.92
CA ASN A 33 16.43 -3.20 37.52
C ASN A 33 16.56 -4.14 36.30
N ALA A 34 17.76 -4.23 35.71
CA ALA A 34 18.00 -5.03 34.49
C ALA A 34 17.63 -6.53 34.66
N SER A 35 17.87 -7.12 35.83
CA SER A 35 17.48 -8.50 36.12
C SER A 35 15.96 -8.65 36.27
N ALA A 36 15.29 -7.67 36.87
CA ALA A 36 13.83 -7.66 37.04
C ALA A 36 13.10 -7.44 35.71
N LYS A 37 13.72 -6.83 34.70
CA LYS A 37 13.18 -6.75 33.34
C LYS A 37 13.06 -8.11 32.66
N GLN A 38 13.79 -9.11 33.14
CA GLN A 38 13.85 -10.44 32.55
C GLN A 38 12.92 -11.41 33.29
N LEU A 39 11.76 -11.69 32.69
CA LEU A 39 10.75 -12.59 33.27
C LEU A 39 11.17 -14.07 33.20
N SER A 40 11.93 -14.45 32.17
CA SER A 40 12.38 -15.82 31.94
C SER A 40 13.82 -15.87 31.41
N LYS A 41 14.45 -17.05 31.45
CA LYS A 41 15.87 -17.24 31.07
C LYS A 41 16.19 -16.81 29.63
N GLN A 42 15.20 -16.72 28.75
CA GLN A 42 15.33 -16.20 27.40
C GLN A 42 14.02 -15.51 26.97
N ARG A 43 14.12 -14.31 26.39
CA ARG A 43 13.14 -13.71 25.44
C ARG A 43 12.04 -12.77 25.94
N LEU A 44 11.54 -12.84 27.18
CA LEU A 44 10.55 -11.86 27.68
C LEU A 44 11.24 -10.74 28.47
N ARG A 45 11.48 -9.61 27.78
CA ARG A 45 12.01 -8.40 28.37
C ARG A 45 10.95 -7.31 28.43
N VAL A 46 10.63 -6.90 29.65
CA VAL A 46 9.72 -5.80 29.92
C VAL A 46 10.54 -4.53 30.05
N ASP A 47 10.45 -3.63 29.07
CA ASP A 47 11.24 -2.40 29.09
C ASP A 47 10.56 -1.25 29.82
N LYS A 48 9.23 -1.22 29.79
CA LYS A 48 8.36 -0.31 30.55
C LYS A 48 7.48 -1.16 31.46
N GLY A 49 7.44 -0.81 32.75
CA GLY A 49 6.71 -1.58 33.76
C GLY A 49 7.08 -1.15 35.17
N ARG A 50 6.46 -1.79 36.17
CA ARG A 50 6.72 -1.52 37.59
C ARG A 50 7.09 -2.79 38.34
N ALA A 51 7.94 -2.64 39.36
CA ALA A 51 8.43 -3.75 40.15
C ALA A 51 7.90 -3.70 41.59
N PHE A 52 7.54 -4.85 42.13
CA PHE A 52 6.99 -5.03 43.46
C PHE A 52 7.62 -6.22 44.18
N THR A 53 7.69 -6.14 45.50
CA THR A 53 7.99 -7.28 46.38
C THR A 53 6.72 -7.67 47.13
N LEU A 54 6.55 -8.97 47.39
CA LEU A 54 5.36 -9.54 48.02
C LEU A 54 5.71 -10.15 49.39
N ASN A 55 5.00 -9.74 50.45
CA ASN A 55 4.91 -10.52 51.68
C ASN A 55 3.87 -11.63 51.51
N GLN A 56 4.32 -12.79 51.03
CA GLN A 56 3.45 -13.91 50.65
C GLN A 56 2.67 -14.48 51.84
N GLU A 57 3.26 -14.55 53.03
CA GLU A 57 2.58 -15.05 54.24
C GLU A 57 1.38 -14.16 54.60
N GLN A 58 1.59 -12.85 54.57
CA GLN A 58 0.54 -11.88 54.86
C GLN A 58 -0.57 -11.88 53.78
N PHE A 59 -0.21 -12.05 52.52
CA PHE A 59 -1.18 -12.21 51.42
C PHE A 59 -2.06 -13.45 51.64
N LEU A 60 -1.44 -14.61 51.88
CA LEU A 60 -2.15 -15.88 52.10
C LEU A 60 -3.04 -15.84 53.35
N ASN A 61 -2.59 -15.19 54.42
CA ASN A 61 -3.39 -14.97 55.63
C ASN A 61 -4.64 -14.13 55.35
N THR A 62 -4.53 -13.11 54.49
CA THR A 62 -5.68 -12.27 54.08
C THR A 62 -6.68 -13.09 53.27
N LEU A 63 -6.20 -13.97 52.38
CA LEU A 63 -7.01 -14.82 51.51
C LEU A 63 -7.73 -15.96 52.26
N SER A 64 -7.24 -16.35 53.43
CA SER A 64 -7.74 -17.47 54.25
C SER A 64 -8.73 -17.06 55.35
N VAL A 65 -9.01 -15.76 55.53
CA VAL A 65 -10.04 -15.26 56.45
C VAL A 65 -11.42 -15.78 56.03
N LYS A 66 -12.14 -16.46 56.94
CA LYS A 66 -13.51 -16.93 56.75
C LYS A 66 -14.50 -15.76 56.82
N SER A 67 -14.58 -14.99 55.74
CA SER A 67 -15.56 -13.93 55.48
C SER A 67 -16.35 -14.30 54.21
N SER A 68 -17.62 -13.89 54.12
CA SER A 68 -18.48 -14.09 52.94
C SER A 68 -18.05 -13.26 51.72
N SER A 69 -17.25 -12.21 51.92
CA SER A 69 -16.61 -11.42 50.85
C SER A 69 -15.14 -11.22 51.20
N LYS A 70 -14.22 -11.71 50.34
CA LYS A 70 -12.78 -11.53 50.51
C LYS A 70 -12.33 -10.29 49.72
N ILE A 71 -11.60 -9.40 50.37
CA ILE A 71 -11.05 -8.20 49.71
C ILE A 71 -9.54 -8.38 49.57
N ILE A 72 -9.04 -8.31 48.34
CA ILE A 72 -7.62 -8.44 47.99
C ILE A 72 -7.22 -7.23 47.16
N TYR A 73 -6.08 -6.65 47.49
CA TYR A 73 -5.46 -5.52 46.83
C TYR A 73 -4.43 -5.97 45.78
N PHE A 74 -4.51 -5.38 44.59
CA PHE A 74 -3.48 -5.46 43.54
C PHE A 74 -3.10 -4.03 43.10
N PRO A 75 -1.83 -3.78 42.72
CA PRO A 75 -1.45 -2.48 42.19
C PRO A 75 -2.02 -2.26 40.78
N ASP A 76 -2.46 -1.04 40.51
CA ASP A 76 -2.72 -0.54 39.15
C ASP A 76 -1.41 -0.12 38.45
N GLU A 77 -1.53 0.34 37.20
CA GLU A 77 -0.42 0.82 36.37
C GLU A 77 0.34 2.00 37.00
N GLN A 78 -0.34 2.79 37.86
CA GLN A 78 0.25 3.88 38.62
C GLN A 78 0.84 3.41 39.96
N GLY A 79 0.76 2.11 40.28
CA GLY A 79 1.24 1.47 41.48
C GLY A 79 0.37 1.68 42.72
N ASN A 80 -0.84 2.22 42.56
CA ASN A 80 -1.81 2.37 43.64
C ASN A 80 -2.54 1.04 43.87
N LEU A 81 -2.78 0.71 45.14
CA LEU A 81 -3.45 -0.53 45.50
C LEU A 81 -4.97 -0.43 45.32
N VAL A 82 -5.50 -1.19 44.37
CA VAL A 82 -6.93 -1.30 44.05
C VAL A 82 -7.54 -2.48 44.80
N PRO A 83 -8.64 -2.30 45.57
CA PRO A 83 -9.33 -3.37 46.27
C PRO A 83 -10.28 -4.15 45.35
N PHE A 84 -10.11 -5.46 45.28
CA PHE A 84 -10.97 -6.40 44.57
C PHE A 84 -11.75 -7.28 45.53
N GLN A 85 -13.06 -7.40 45.30
CA GLN A 85 -13.85 -8.45 45.90
C GLN A 85 -13.65 -9.74 45.09
N VAL A 86 -13.11 -10.77 45.73
CA VAL A 86 -12.67 -12.00 45.05
C VAL A 86 -13.41 -13.23 45.54
N GLU A 87 -13.60 -14.17 44.63
CA GLU A 87 -14.12 -15.51 44.87
C GLU A 87 -13.20 -16.57 44.24
N GLU A 88 -13.31 -17.80 44.73
CA GLU A 88 -12.50 -18.92 44.25
C GLU A 88 -13.08 -19.41 42.91
N ALA A 89 -12.24 -19.41 41.87
CA ALA A 89 -12.56 -19.85 40.52
C ALA A 89 -11.68 -21.06 40.19
N ASN A 90 -12.05 -22.21 40.76
CA ASN A 90 -11.21 -23.41 40.70
C ASN A 90 -11.05 -23.91 39.27
N VAL A 91 -9.80 -23.91 38.79
CA VAL A 91 -9.39 -24.62 37.58
C VAL A 91 -9.25 -26.12 37.85
N PHE A 92 -8.93 -26.52 39.09
CA PHE A 92 -8.86 -27.92 39.46
C PHE A 92 -10.24 -28.47 39.76
N SER A 93 -10.55 -29.63 39.20
CA SER A 93 -11.63 -30.49 39.68
C SER A 93 -11.52 -30.75 41.19
N GLU A 94 -12.65 -31.10 41.81
CA GLU A 94 -12.74 -31.29 43.26
C GLU A 94 -11.75 -32.36 43.77
N GLY A 95 -11.53 -33.45 43.02
CA GLY A 95 -10.59 -34.49 43.38
C GLY A 95 -9.14 -34.05 43.28
N LEU A 96 -8.77 -33.32 42.22
CA LEU A 96 -7.41 -32.80 42.06
C LEU A 96 -7.09 -31.72 43.10
N ALA A 97 -8.04 -30.83 43.40
CA ALA A 97 -7.91 -29.80 44.43
C ALA A 97 -7.67 -30.38 45.83
N LYS A 98 -8.27 -31.55 46.15
CA LYS A 98 -8.01 -32.27 47.41
C LYS A 98 -6.60 -32.83 47.49
N LYS A 99 -6.01 -33.28 46.36
CA LYS A 99 -4.63 -33.77 46.29
C LYS A 99 -3.62 -32.62 46.44
N PHE A 100 -3.91 -31.45 45.87
CA PHE A 100 -3.01 -30.30 45.82
C PHE A 100 -3.66 -29.01 46.36
N PRO A 101 -4.02 -28.94 47.65
CA PRO A 101 -4.84 -27.87 48.21
C PRO A 101 -4.15 -26.49 48.28
N THR A 102 -2.84 -26.44 48.02
CA THR A 102 -2.03 -25.22 48.02
C THR A 102 -2.05 -24.48 46.68
N ILE A 103 -2.59 -25.08 45.63
CA ILE A 103 -2.73 -24.48 44.30
C ILE A 103 -4.18 -24.03 44.14
N LYS A 104 -4.40 -22.74 43.90
CA LYS A 104 -5.74 -22.15 43.82
C LYS A 104 -5.82 -21.08 42.76
N SER A 105 -7.03 -20.83 42.29
CA SER A 105 -7.35 -19.77 41.33
C SER A 105 -8.55 -18.97 41.79
N TYR A 106 -8.54 -17.69 41.45
CA TYR A 106 -9.50 -16.72 41.91
C TYR A 106 -9.86 -15.75 40.80
N LYS A 107 -11.07 -15.21 40.90
CA LYS A 107 -11.55 -14.11 40.09
C LYS A 107 -12.20 -13.05 40.96
N GLY A 108 -12.31 -11.81 40.48
CA GLY A 108 -12.96 -10.75 41.24
C GLY A 108 -13.15 -9.46 40.46
N VAL A 109 -13.90 -8.55 41.07
CA VAL A 109 -14.25 -7.22 40.55
C VAL A 109 -13.80 -6.15 41.55
N ALA A 110 -13.32 -5.01 41.07
CA ALA A 110 -12.89 -3.93 41.95
C ALA A 110 -14.07 -3.23 42.64
N LEU A 111 -13.95 -2.96 43.95
CA LEU A 111 -15.04 -2.42 44.78
C LEU A 111 -15.50 -1.01 44.41
N HIS A 112 -14.60 -0.21 43.84
CA HIS A 112 -14.86 1.19 43.49
C HIS A 112 -14.82 1.43 41.99
N ASN A 113 -14.69 0.37 41.20
CA ASN A 113 -14.73 0.43 39.75
C ASN A 113 -15.08 -0.96 39.18
N SER A 114 -16.36 -1.20 38.90
CA SER A 114 -16.81 -2.50 38.40
C SER A 114 -16.25 -2.87 37.01
N THR A 115 -15.67 -1.91 36.29
CA THR A 115 -15.00 -2.16 35.00
C THR A 115 -13.72 -2.98 35.18
N LYS A 116 -13.05 -2.91 36.34
CA LYS A 116 -11.79 -3.62 36.58
C LYS A 116 -12.07 -5.01 37.15
N GLN A 117 -11.64 -6.02 36.41
CA GLN A 117 -11.74 -7.43 36.81
C GLN A 117 -10.35 -8.02 36.95
N VAL A 118 -10.17 -8.91 37.91
CA VAL A 118 -8.90 -9.61 38.13
C VAL A 118 -9.11 -11.12 38.06
N ARG A 119 -8.20 -11.81 37.37
CA ARG A 119 -7.98 -13.25 37.50
C ARG A 119 -6.58 -13.49 38.03
N PHE A 120 -6.45 -14.36 39.02
CA PHE A 120 -5.13 -14.67 39.56
C PHE A 120 -5.03 -16.09 40.10
N SER A 121 -3.84 -16.66 39.97
CA SER A 121 -3.46 -17.95 40.52
C SER A 121 -2.53 -17.75 41.72
N VAL A 122 -2.62 -18.67 42.68
CA VAL A 122 -1.81 -18.68 43.90
C VAL A 122 -1.25 -20.08 44.11
N SER A 123 0.07 -20.19 44.27
CA SER A 123 0.74 -21.46 44.53
C SER A 123 2.03 -21.27 45.33
N GLY A 124 2.77 -22.36 45.57
CA GLY A 124 4.12 -22.31 46.13
C GLY A 124 5.11 -21.52 45.28
N LYS A 125 4.85 -21.34 43.98
CA LYS A 125 5.69 -20.55 43.07
C LYS A 125 5.47 -19.04 43.18
N GLY A 126 4.36 -18.62 43.76
CA GLY A 126 3.98 -17.22 43.89
C GLY A 126 2.59 -16.95 43.34
N ILE A 127 2.40 -15.72 42.87
CA ILE A 127 1.14 -15.22 42.31
C ILE A 127 1.34 -14.88 40.83
N GLN A 128 0.34 -15.15 40.00
CA GLN A 128 0.25 -14.55 38.67
C GLN A 128 -1.13 -13.95 38.51
N SER A 129 -1.22 -12.73 37.99
CA SER A 129 -2.51 -12.07 37.77
C SER A 129 -2.63 -11.44 36.39
N MET A 130 -3.88 -11.31 35.96
CA MET A 130 -4.34 -10.58 34.79
C MET A 130 -5.46 -9.66 35.26
N ILE A 131 -5.28 -8.36 35.10
CA ILE A 131 -6.33 -7.36 35.36
C ILE A 131 -6.84 -6.87 34.01
N SER A 132 -8.10 -7.14 33.74
CA SER A 132 -8.80 -6.70 32.53
C SER A 132 -9.65 -5.49 32.87
N THR A 133 -9.50 -4.43 32.08
CA THR A 133 -10.35 -3.24 32.13
C THR A 133 -10.90 -3.01 30.72
N PRO A 134 -12.20 -3.15 30.46
CA PRO A 134 -12.78 -2.82 29.16
C PRO A 134 -12.41 -1.39 28.72
N GLY A 135 -11.99 -1.22 27.48
CA GLY A 135 -11.55 0.05 26.89
C GLY A 135 -10.14 0.54 27.23
N GLU A 136 -9.36 -0.20 28.02
CA GLU A 136 -7.91 0.05 28.14
C GLU A 136 -7.14 -0.75 27.06
N HIS A 137 -5.91 -0.35 26.75
CA HIS A 137 -5.01 -1.00 25.77
C HIS A 137 -4.52 -2.39 26.24
N GLY A 138 -5.43 -3.36 26.31
CA GLY A 138 -5.17 -4.74 26.73
C GLY A 138 -5.08 -4.93 28.25
N ALA A 139 -4.99 -6.18 28.70
CA ALA A 139 -4.87 -6.50 30.12
C ALA A 139 -3.51 -6.11 30.75
N LEU A 140 -3.54 -5.86 32.05
CA LEU A 140 -2.36 -5.60 32.88
C LEU A 140 -1.93 -6.90 33.58
N PHE A 141 -0.71 -7.33 33.31
CA PHE A 141 -0.18 -8.60 33.80
C PHE A 141 0.76 -8.39 34.98
N MET A 142 0.66 -9.26 35.98
CA MET A 142 1.65 -9.34 37.06
C MET A 142 2.24 -10.74 37.11
N GLN A 143 3.57 -10.80 37.02
CA GLN A 143 4.31 -12.06 37.06
C GLN A 143 5.61 -11.93 37.84
N LYS A 144 6.04 -13.01 38.48
CA LYS A 144 7.31 -13.09 39.18
C LYS A 144 8.47 -13.26 38.18
N SER A 145 9.50 -12.43 38.29
CA SER A 145 10.75 -12.51 37.54
C SER A 145 11.69 -13.56 38.14
N THR A 146 12.85 -13.73 37.48
CA THR A 146 13.91 -14.66 37.91
C THR A 146 14.54 -14.32 39.27
N ASP A 147 14.47 -13.06 39.71
CA ASP A 147 15.00 -12.55 41.00
C ASP A 147 13.92 -12.47 42.11
N ASP A 148 12.83 -13.22 41.97
CA ASP A 148 11.70 -13.24 42.91
C ASP A 148 10.96 -11.89 43.09
N ILE A 149 11.13 -10.96 42.13
CA ILE A 149 10.44 -9.67 42.08
C ILE A 149 9.21 -9.79 41.18
N TYR A 150 8.10 -9.14 41.54
CA TYR A 150 6.90 -9.12 40.71
C TYR A 150 6.94 -7.92 39.75
N VAL A 151 6.80 -8.19 38.46
CA VAL A 151 6.77 -7.18 37.40
C VAL A 151 5.33 -7.01 36.96
N LEU A 152 4.89 -5.76 36.91
CA LEU A 152 3.59 -5.32 36.40
C LEU A 152 3.80 -4.64 35.04
N TYR A 153 3.14 -5.13 34.00
CA TYR A 153 3.37 -4.69 32.60
C TYR A 153 2.17 -4.94 31.69
N ARG A 154 2.13 -4.25 30.56
CA ARG A 154 1.24 -4.54 29.42
C ARG A 154 1.98 -5.24 28.29
N ARG A 155 1.25 -5.94 27.42
CA ARG A 155 1.82 -6.65 26.27
C ARG A 155 2.52 -5.73 25.27
N THR A 156 1.99 -4.52 25.09
CA THR A 156 2.57 -3.47 24.23
C THR A 156 3.91 -2.91 24.74
N GLU A 157 4.33 -3.25 25.96
CA GLU A 157 5.56 -2.76 26.58
C GLU A 157 6.75 -3.73 26.47
N GLN A 158 6.56 -4.83 25.74
CA GLN A 158 7.59 -5.84 25.44
C GLN A 158 8.39 -5.44 24.19
N GLU A 159 9.70 -5.70 24.17
CA GLU A 159 10.53 -5.51 22.95
C GLU A 159 10.09 -6.46 21.83
N GLU A 160 10.34 -6.08 20.57
CA GLU A 160 10.22 -6.94 19.40
C GLU A 160 10.96 -8.26 19.67
N SER A 161 10.24 -9.35 19.49
CA SER A 161 10.79 -10.68 19.60
C SER A 161 11.13 -11.19 18.20
N ASP A 162 12.39 -11.52 17.95
CA ASP A 162 12.80 -12.32 16.77
C ASP A 162 12.27 -13.76 16.93
N LEU A 163 10.95 -13.93 16.89
CA LEU A 163 10.27 -15.22 16.95
C LEU A 163 9.90 -15.62 15.52
N HIS A 164 10.26 -16.83 15.13
CA HIS A 164 9.64 -17.53 14.00
C HIS A 164 8.81 -18.67 14.61
N PHE A 165 7.62 -18.36 15.13
CA PHE A 165 6.64 -19.42 15.44
C PHE A 165 6.04 -19.88 14.12
N VAL A 166 5.92 -21.19 13.96
CA VAL A 166 5.19 -21.78 12.84
C VAL A 166 4.24 -22.79 13.46
N CYS A 167 2.95 -22.43 13.55
CA CYS A 167 1.91 -23.39 13.87
C CYS A 167 1.86 -24.42 12.73
N SER A 168 2.00 -25.70 13.08
CA SER A 168 1.98 -26.80 12.12
C SER A 168 0.57 -27.40 11.95
N THR A 169 -0.46 -26.75 12.50
CA THR A 169 -1.87 -27.12 12.32
C THR A 169 -2.25 -26.94 10.85
N MET A 170 -2.79 -27.98 10.21
CA MET A 170 -3.31 -27.85 8.85
C MET A 170 -4.66 -27.13 8.85
N PRO A 171 -4.87 -26.14 7.95
CA PRO A 171 -6.14 -25.43 7.84
C PRO A 171 -7.26 -26.37 7.37
N GLU A 172 -8.50 -26.08 7.78
CA GLU A 172 -9.68 -26.86 7.37
C GLU A 172 -10.76 -25.92 6.83
N VAL A 173 -11.14 -26.14 5.57
CA VAL A 173 -12.30 -25.48 4.95
C VAL A 173 -13.55 -26.20 5.44
N MET A 174 -14.16 -25.71 6.53
CA MET A 174 -15.48 -26.14 6.95
C MET A 174 -16.53 -25.20 6.36
N GLU A 175 -17.63 -25.74 5.80
CA GLU A 175 -18.79 -24.94 5.40
C GLU A 175 -19.50 -24.43 6.66
N TYR A 176 -19.10 -23.27 7.17
CA TYR A 176 -19.82 -22.56 8.22
C TYR A 176 -21.08 -21.92 7.64
N SER A 177 -22.17 -21.89 8.40
CA SER A 177 -23.43 -21.34 7.89
C SER A 177 -23.26 -19.83 7.68
N GLN A 178 -23.33 -19.37 6.43
CA GLN A 178 -23.32 -17.94 6.06
C GLN A 178 -24.64 -17.22 6.43
N ASN A 179 -25.17 -17.47 7.62
CA ASN A 179 -26.31 -16.71 8.10
C ASN A 179 -25.80 -15.33 8.55
N LEU A 180 -26.08 -14.32 7.72
CA LEU A 180 -25.81 -12.86 7.83
C LEU A 180 -26.35 -12.18 9.12
N THR A 181 -26.70 -12.93 10.15
CA THR A 181 -27.17 -12.47 11.47
C THR A 181 -26.70 -13.46 12.55
N ALA A 182 -25.43 -13.85 12.48
CA ALA A 182 -24.83 -14.83 13.39
C ALA A 182 -24.93 -14.36 14.85
N LYS A 183 -25.92 -14.89 15.58
CA LYS A 183 -26.02 -14.76 17.03
C LYS A 183 -24.84 -15.45 17.71
N LEU A 184 -23.91 -14.65 18.24
CA LEU A 184 -22.63 -15.10 18.82
C LEU A 184 -22.87 -15.96 20.09
N VAL A 185 -22.60 -15.39 21.25
CA VAL A 185 -22.68 -16.06 22.56
C VAL A 185 -23.82 -15.41 23.33
N ASP A 186 -25.05 -15.71 22.93
CA ASP A 186 -26.28 -15.08 23.45
C ASP A 186 -27.28 -16.08 24.05
N ASP A 187 -26.88 -17.35 24.17
CA ASP A 187 -27.73 -18.45 24.62
C ASP A 187 -27.79 -18.60 26.15
N GLN A 188 -27.23 -17.64 26.89
CA GLN A 188 -27.16 -17.62 28.35
C GLN A 188 -26.59 -18.91 28.94
N THR A 189 -25.61 -19.52 28.26
CA THR A 189 -25.04 -20.80 28.68
C THR A 189 -23.53 -20.74 28.78
N LEU A 190 -23.00 -20.94 29.99
CA LEU A 190 -21.59 -21.19 30.24
C LEU A 190 -21.29 -22.68 30.04
N ARG A 191 -20.34 -22.98 29.16
CA ARG A 191 -19.92 -24.35 28.83
C ARG A 191 -18.62 -24.68 29.55
N LYS A 192 -18.68 -25.68 30.43
CA LYS A 192 -17.53 -26.16 31.19
C LYS A 192 -16.98 -27.44 30.57
N PHE A 193 -15.76 -27.38 30.05
CA PHE A 193 -15.07 -28.54 29.47
C PHE A 193 -14.01 -29.09 30.41
N ARG A 194 -13.98 -30.42 30.54
CA ARG A 194 -12.95 -31.13 31.29
C ARG A 194 -11.69 -31.23 30.44
N VAL A 195 -10.62 -30.60 30.88
CA VAL A 195 -9.34 -30.58 30.18
C VAL A 195 -8.33 -31.54 30.81
N ALA A 196 -7.67 -32.35 29.98
CA ALA A 196 -6.54 -33.18 30.36
C ALA A 196 -5.24 -32.57 29.82
N ILE A 197 -4.48 -31.91 30.69
CA ILE A 197 -3.15 -31.38 30.34
C ILE A 197 -2.08 -32.39 30.71
N SER A 198 -1.36 -32.90 29.72
CA SER A 198 -0.13 -33.66 29.95
C SER A 198 1.08 -32.73 29.99
N ALA A 199 2.11 -33.09 30.74
CA ALA A 199 3.36 -32.32 30.81
C ALA A 199 4.56 -33.23 30.63
N SER A 200 5.46 -32.86 29.71
CA SER A 200 6.72 -33.57 29.49
C SER A 200 7.65 -33.49 30.71
N GLY A 201 8.64 -34.37 30.74
CA GLY A 201 9.71 -34.36 31.72
C GLY A 201 10.48 -33.05 31.70
N GLU A 202 10.75 -32.51 30.51
CA GLU A 202 11.45 -31.25 30.30
C GLU A 202 10.64 -30.07 30.85
N TYR A 203 9.35 -30.01 30.54
CA TYR A 203 8.45 -28.98 31.07
C TYR A 203 8.44 -29.02 32.59
N THR A 204 8.29 -30.22 33.16
CA THR A 204 8.26 -30.39 34.61
C THR A 204 9.58 -30.01 35.25
N GLN A 205 10.72 -30.37 34.67
CA GLN A 205 12.04 -29.96 35.13
C GLN A 205 12.23 -28.45 35.09
N PHE A 206 11.82 -27.79 34.00
CA PHE A 206 11.86 -26.33 33.86
C PHE A 206 11.12 -25.64 35.02
N HIS A 207 9.94 -26.15 35.38
CA HIS A 207 9.14 -25.59 36.45
C HIS A 207 9.58 -26.00 37.86
N GLY A 208 10.58 -26.87 38.05
CA GLY A 208 11.09 -27.22 39.39
C GLY A 208 11.26 -28.72 39.65
N GLY A 209 10.95 -29.56 38.68
CA GLY A 209 11.17 -31.02 38.71
C GLY A 209 10.14 -31.81 39.51
N THR A 210 9.08 -31.16 40.02
CA THR A 210 8.02 -31.84 40.76
C THR A 210 6.66 -31.69 40.08
N LYS A 211 5.78 -32.69 40.27
CA LYS A 211 4.41 -32.62 39.76
C LYS A 211 3.64 -31.41 40.30
N VAL A 212 3.89 -31.03 41.56
CA VAL A 212 3.24 -29.88 42.21
C VAL A 212 3.60 -28.59 41.48
N ASP A 213 4.87 -28.44 41.10
CA ASP A 213 5.33 -27.23 40.42
C ASP A 213 4.82 -27.13 38.98
N ALA A 214 4.81 -28.25 38.24
CA ALA A 214 4.21 -28.31 36.91
C ALA A 214 2.69 -28.00 36.96
N LEU A 215 1.96 -28.62 37.89
CA LEU A 215 0.54 -28.35 38.09
C LEU A 215 0.26 -26.90 38.50
N ALA A 216 1.16 -26.26 39.27
CA ALA A 216 1.04 -24.85 39.62
C ALA A 216 1.18 -23.93 38.40
N ALA A 217 2.08 -24.27 37.46
CA ALA A 217 2.25 -23.55 36.21
C ALA A 217 1.05 -23.73 35.27
N ILE A 218 0.60 -24.98 35.06
CA ILE A 218 -0.60 -25.29 34.26
C ILE A 218 -1.83 -24.54 34.81
N ASN A 219 -2.00 -24.53 36.13
CA ASN A 219 -3.07 -23.80 36.79
C ASN A 219 -3.02 -22.30 36.47
N ALA A 220 -1.82 -21.70 36.47
CA ALA A 220 -1.66 -20.28 36.16
C ALA A 220 -2.06 -19.97 34.71
N THR A 221 -1.60 -20.76 33.75
CA THR A 221 -1.95 -20.64 32.32
C THR A 221 -3.46 -20.74 32.11
N LEU A 222 -4.11 -21.79 32.61
CA LEU A 222 -5.55 -21.98 32.43
C LEU A 222 -6.39 -20.92 33.19
N THR A 223 -5.88 -20.36 34.29
CA THR A 223 -6.56 -19.26 34.99
C THR A 223 -6.66 -18.02 34.11
N ARG A 224 -5.60 -17.73 33.34
CA ARG A 224 -5.56 -16.61 32.39
C ARG A 224 -6.45 -16.89 31.18
N ILE A 225 -6.31 -18.05 30.56
CA ILE A 225 -7.09 -18.47 29.38
C ILE A 225 -8.59 -18.44 29.68
N ASN A 226 -9.02 -18.97 30.83
CA ASN A 226 -10.44 -18.91 31.24
C ASN A 226 -10.95 -17.47 31.39
N GLY A 227 -10.09 -16.48 31.64
CA GLY A 227 -10.49 -15.07 31.65
C GLY A 227 -10.95 -14.58 30.29
N ILE A 228 -10.25 -15.00 29.23
CA ILE A 228 -10.54 -14.65 27.84
C ILE A 228 -11.69 -15.51 27.30
N PHE A 229 -11.63 -16.83 27.52
CA PHE A 229 -12.61 -17.78 27.01
C PHE A 229 -14.00 -17.59 27.64
N GLU A 230 -14.07 -17.23 28.93
CA GLU A 230 -15.36 -16.91 29.54
C GLU A 230 -15.94 -15.58 29.04
N ARG A 231 -15.08 -14.59 28.70
CA ARG A 231 -15.50 -13.28 28.18
C ARG A 231 -16.00 -13.37 26.74
N ASP A 232 -15.25 -14.02 25.86
CA ASP A 232 -15.49 -14.01 24.41
C ASP A 232 -16.35 -15.20 23.94
N LEU A 233 -16.26 -16.36 24.60
CA LEU A 233 -16.83 -17.63 24.12
C LEU A 233 -17.84 -18.27 25.09
N ALA A 234 -18.01 -17.72 26.30
CA ALA A 234 -18.69 -18.39 27.43
C ALA A 234 -18.22 -19.85 27.64
N ILE A 235 -16.89 -20.07 27.55
CA ILE A 235 -16.23 -21.35 27.81
C ILE A 235 -15.38 -21.25 29.07
N THR A 236 -15.42 -22.28 29.92
CA THR A 236 -14.50 -22.44 31.05
C THR A 236 -13.87 -23.83 31.06
N LEU A 237 -12.56 -23.91 31.31
CA LEU A 237 -11.78 -25.15 31.31
C LEU A 237 -11.49 -25.59 32.75
N GLU A 238 -11.74 -26.88 33.05
CA GLU A 238 -11.45 -27.50 34.34
C GLU A 238 -10.55 -28.73 34.19
N LEU A 239 -9.42 -28.76 34.90
CA LEU A 239 -8.52 -29.90 34.96
C LEU A 239 -9.15 -31.10 35.64
N ILE A 240 -9.03 -32.27 35.02
CA ILE A 240 -9.57 -33.54 35.51
C ILE A 240 -8.92 -34.04 36.81
N ASP A 241 -9.61 -34.93 37.53
CA ASP A 241 -9.18 -35.44 38.85
C ASP A 241 -7.80 -36.13 38.84
N ASN A 242 -7.44 -36.71 37.68
CA ASN A 242 -6.27 -37.58 37.51
C ASN A 242 -5.20 -36.97 36.61
N THR A 243 -5.20 -35.64 36.41
CA THR A 243 -4.16 -34.93 35.65
C THR A 243 -2.75 -35.28 36.15
N ASP A 244 -2.58 -35.51 37.45
CA ASP A 244 -1.28 -35.88 38.04
C ASP A 244 -0.66 -37.18 37.49
N LEU A 245 -1.45 -38.05 36.86
CA LEU A 245 -0.96 -39.29 36.23
C LEU A 245 -0.20 -39.05 34.93
N VAL A 246 -0.46 -37.92 34.25
CA VAL A 246 0.15 -37.55 32.96
C VAL A 246 1.12 -36.36 33.11
N ILE A 247 1.61 -36.14 34.33
CA ILE A 247 2.72 -35.22 34.59
C ILE A 247 3.99 -36.04 34.79
N TYR A 248 4.91 -35.96 33.84
CA TYR A 248 6.17 -36.71 33.84
C TYR A 248 7.29 -35.85 34.43
N THR A 249 8.13 -36.41 35.31
CA THR A 249 9.20 -35.65 36.01
C THR A 249 10.59 -35.91 35.44
N ASP A 250 10.73 -36.94 34.60
CA ASP A 250 12.00 -37.41 34.05
C ASP A 250 11.90 -37.48 32.52
N PRO A 251 12.59 -36.58 31.78
CA PRO A 251 12.64 -36.52 30.32
C PRO A 251 12.98 -37.87 29.67
N GLU A 252 13.83 -38.68 30.30
CA GLU A 252 14.29 -39.94 29.70
C GLU A 252 13.23 -41.06 29.76
N THR A 253 12.16 -40.87 30.54
CA THR A 253 11.14 -41.89 30.80
C THR A 253 9.73 -41.48 30.40
N ASP A 254 9.58 -40.26 29.91
CA ASP A 254 8.29 -39.78 29.43
C ASP A 254 7.96 -40.38 28.04
N PRO A 255 6.71 -40.26 27.56
CA PRO A 255 6.28 -40.86 26.30
C PRO A 255 6.60 -39.98 25.06
N TYR A 256 7.32 -38.87 25.20
CA TYR A 256 7.45 -37.81 24.20
C TYR A 256 8.81 -37.83 23.51
N THR A 257 8.86 -38.42 22.31
CA THR A 257 10.13 -38.64 21.58
C THR A 257 10.12 -38.03 20.16
N GLY A 258 9.15 -37.15 19.87
CA GLY A 258 9.12 -36.34 18.64
C GLY A 258 7.80 -36.36 17.85
N SER A 259 6.96 -37.40 17.96
CA SER A 259 5.62 -37.41 17.35
C SER A 259 4.58 -36.90 18.33
N LEU A 260 4.75 -35.65 18.80
CA LEU A 260 4.08 -35.12 19.98
C LEU A 260 2.55 -35.28 19.91
N SER A 261 1.87 -34.83 18.85
CA SER A 261 0.41 -34.96 18.71
C SER A 261 -0.11 -36.40 18.86
N ALA A 262 0.49 -37.35 18.15
CA ALA A 262 0.08 -38.76 18.25
C ALA A 262 0.43 -39.35 19.62
N GLN A 263 1.57 -38.97 20.20
CA GLN A 263 2.02 -39.44 21.50
C GLN A 263 1.15 -38.91 22.64
N VAL A 264 0.76 -37.63 22.62
CA VAL A 264 -0.16 -37.09 23.63
C VAL A 264 -1.54 -37.71 23.50
N GLN A 265 -2.07 -37.85 22.29
CA GLN A 265 -3.35 -38.51 22.07
C GLN A 265 -3.33 -39.92 22.65
N ASN A 266 -2.35 -40.75 22.29
CA ASN A 266 -2.22 -42.12 22.81
C ASN A 266 -2.01 -42.16 24.34
N THR A 267 -1.25 -41.22 24.90
CA THR A 267 -1.01 -41.12 26.34
C THR A 267 -2.30 -40.81 27.08
N LEU A 268 -3.06 -39.81 26.64
CA LEU A 268 -4.33 -39.44 27.26
C LEU A 268 -5.38 -40.55 27.09
N THR A 269 -5.51 -41.14 25.90
CA THR A 269 -6.41 -42.29 25.66
C THR A 269 -6.10 -43.47 26.57
N SER A 270 -4.83 -43.82 26.76
CA SER A 270 -4.42 -45.03 27.51
C SER A 270 -4.38 -44.86 29.02
N ILE A 271 -3.92 -43.70 29.52
CA ILE A 271 -3.75 -43.44 30.95
C ILE A 271 -5.00 -42.84 31.57
N ILE A 272 -5.62 -41.86 30.89
CA ILE A 272 -6.80 -41.15 31.40
C ILE A 272 -8.08 -41.82 30.93
N GLY A 273 -8.15 -42.22 29.65
CA GLY A 273 -9.36 -42.76 29.02
C GLY A 273 -10.27 -41.67 28.45
N GLU A 274 -10.68 -41.84 27.21
CA GLU A 274 -11.43 -40.83 26.42
C GLU A 274 -12.68 -40.29 27.13
N ALA A 275 -13.43 -41.12 27.87
CA ALA A 275 -14.65 -40.68 28.55
C ALA A 275 -14.40 -39.65 29.68
N ASN A 276 -13.17 -39.54 30.16
CA ASN A 276 -12.82 -38.76 31.35
C ASN A 276 -12.39 -37.33 31.03
N TYR A 277 -12.21 -36.97 29.76
CA TYR A 277 -11.88 -35.62 29.33
C TYR A 277 -12.60 -35.24 28.03
N ASP A 278 -12.78 -33.94 27.84
CA ASP A 278 -13.48 -33.36 26.70
C ASP A 278 -12.48 -32.72 25.72
N ILE A 279 -11.36 -32.22 26.23
CA ILE A 279 -10.22 -31.66 25.49
C ILE A 279 -8.92 -32.11 26.16
N GLY A 280 -7.89 -32.40 25.37
CA GLY A 280 -6.58 -32.81 25.85
C GLY A 280 -5.47 -32.06 25.13
N HIS A 281 -4.41 -31.75 25.87
CA HIS A 281 -3.31 -30.93 25.35
C HIS A 281 -1.99 -31.29 26.06
N LEU A 282 -0.86 -31.19 25.36
CA LEU A 282 0.48 -31.37 25.95
C LEU A 282 1.18 -30.03 26.11
N PHE A 283 1.70 -29.76 27.31
CA PHE A 283 2.70 -28.71 27.53
C PHE A 283 4.09 -29.33 27.53
N ASN A 284 4.88 -28.90 26.56
CA ASN A 284 6.24 -29.38 26.34
C ASN A 284 7.24 -28.22 26.46
N GLN A 285 8.47 -28.54 26.85
CA GLN A 285 9.59 -27.61 26.85
C GLN A 285 10.72 -28.21 26.03
N GLN A 286 11.29 -27.41 25.14
CA GLN A 286 12.47 -27.79 24.40
C GLN A 286 13.31 -26.55 24.12
N ASP A 287 14.61 -26.64 24.39
CA ASP A 287 15.54 -25.53 24.22
C ASP A 287 15.57 -25.05 22.76
N ASN A 288 15.50 -23.73 22.58
CA ASN A 288 15.45 -23.06 21.28
C ASN A 288 14.28 -23.46 20.37
N THR A 289 13.25 -24.13 20.89
CA THR A 289 12.04 -24.50 20.14
C THR A 289 10.87 -23.58 20.46
N LEU A 290 10.05 -23.34 19.44
CA LEU A 290 8.81 -22.58 19.46
C LEU A 290 7.89 -23.25 18.44
N ASP A 291 6.98 -24.10 18.92
CA ASP A 291 6.19 -25.00 18.08
C ASP A 291 4.81 -25.23 18.72
N GLY A 292 3.80 -25.39 17.88
CA GLY A 292 2.40 -25.54 18.28
C GLY A 292 1.64 -26.33 17.23
N ASN A 293 0.77 -27.21 17.70
CA ASN A 293 -0.13 -27.97 16.83
C ASN A 293 -1.35 -28.43 17.61
N SER A 294 -2.54 -28.01 17.18
CA SER A 294 -3.82 -28.44 17.74
C SER A 294 -4.18 -29.90 17.37
N GLY A 295 -3.49 -30.46 16.38
CA GLY A 295 -3.70 -31.75 15.76
C GLY A 295 -4.83 -31.74 14.74
N PHE A 296 -5.97 -31.15 15.09
CA PHE A 296 -7.10 -30.92 14.19
C PHE A 296 -7.81 -29.63 14.57
N ILE A 297 -8.36 -28.94 13.58
CA ILE A 297 -9.33 -27.87 13.80
C ILE A 297 -10.65 -28.52 14.20
N GLY A 298 -11.26 -28.07 15.31
CA GLY A 298 -12.51 -28.65 15.81
C GLY A 298 -12.34 -30.10 16.30
N ALA A 299 -11.44 -30.32 17.26
CA ALA A 299 -11.16 -31.65 17.81
C ALA A 299 -11.92 -31.97 19.11
N VAL A 300 -12.39 -30.96 19.84
CA VAL A 300 -13.02 -31.12 21.15
C VAL A 300 -14.19 -32.12 21.10
N CYS A 301 -14.39 -32.91 22.16
CA CYS A 301 -15.40 -33.98 22.21
C CYS A 301 -15.21 -35.16 21.23
N THR A 302 -14.20 -35.16 20.36
CA THR A 302 -14.02 -36.23 19.36
C THR A 302 -12.96 -37.24 19.80
N ASP A 303 -13.37 -38.46 20.13
CA ASP A 303 -12.45 -39.52 20.56
C ASP A 303 -11.39 -39.83 19.49
N ASN A 304 -10.16 -40.15 19.92
CA ASN A 304 -8.97 -40.31 19.07
C ASN A 304 -8.50 -39.03 18.35
N ARG A 305 -9.09 -37.86 18.64
CA ARG A 305 -8.64 -36.55 18.12
C ARG A 305 -8.52 -35.50 19.23
N LYS A 306 -9.44 -35.46 20.18
CA LYS A 306 -9.54 -34.40 21.20
C LYS A 306 -8.33 -34.24 22.10
N GLY A 307 -7.40 -35.19 22.12
CA GLY A 307 -6.17 -35.18 22.91
C GLY A 307 -4.89 -34.96 22.11
N SER A 308 -4.94 -34.60 20.81
CA SER A 308 -3.77 -34.48 19.94
C SER A 308 -3.07 -33.11 19.97
N GLY A 309 -3.58 -32.15 20.73
CA GLY A 309 -3.01 -30.80 20.78
C GLY A 309 -1.71 -30.73 21.61
N TYR A 310 -0.76 -29.91 21.20
CA TYR A 310 0.43 -29.59 22.00
C TYR A 310 0.93 -28.17 21.76
N THR A 311 1.66 -27.68 22.77
CA THR A 311 2.42 -26.44 22.72
C THR A 311 3.83 -26.69 23.25
N THR A 312 4.84 -26.25 22.52
CA THR A 312 6.26 -26.33 22.90
C THR A 312 6.89 -24.94 22.89
N LEU A 313 7.45 -24.53 24.04
CA LEU A 313 8.22 -23.29 24.13
C LEU A 313 9.48 -23.51 24.97
N SER A 314 10.58 -22.85 24.60
CA SER A 314 11.84 -22.93 25.36
C SER A 314 11.74 -22.39 26.79
N SER A 315 10.86 -21.42 27.04
CA SER A 315 10.57 -20.86 28.36
C SER A 315 9.05 -20.75 28.54
N PRO A 316 8.35 -21.85 28.89
CA PRO A 316 6.90 -21.93 28.88
C PRO A 316 6.26 -21.24 30.09
N THR A 317 6.39 -19.92 30.14
CA THR A 317 5.90 -19.04 31.21
C THR A 317 5.46 -17.72 30.64
N GLY A 318 4.43 -17.13 31.24
CA GLY A 318 4.05 -15.75 30.93
C GLY A 318 3.03 -15.67 29.82
N ASP A 319 2.63 -14.44 29.52
CA ASP A 319 1.53 -14.13 28.60
C ASP A 319 1.82 -14.58 27.17
N ALA A 320 3.08 -14.53 26.73
CA ALA A 320 3.44 -15.06 25.40
C ALA A 320 3.14 -16.57 25.27
N PHE A 321 3.48 -17.37 26.29
CA PHE A 321 3.13 -18.80 26.29
C PHE A 321 1.61 -19.00 26.37
N ASP A 322 0.95 -18.28 27.28
CA ASP A 322 -0.46 -18.53 27.57
C ASP A 322 -1.41 -18.05 26.45
N ILE A 323 -1.08 -16.93 25.78
CA ILE A 323 -1.97 -16.27 24.80
C ILE A 323 -1.52 -16.60 23.38
N ASP A 324 -0.26 -16.29 23.00
CA ASP A 324 0.19 -16.44 21.61
C ASP A 324 0.31 -17.90 21.19
N LEU A 325 0.43 -18.83 22.13
CA LEU A 325 0.50 -20.26 21.83
C LEU A 325 -0.68 -21.04 22.41
N VAL A 326 -0.82 -21.12 23.73
CA VAL A 326 -1.82 -22.06 24.30
C VAL A 326 -3.25 -21.65 23.95
N ALA A 327 -3.61 -20.36 24.06
CA ALA A 327 -4.94 -19.90 23.67
C ALA A 327 -5.18 -20.03 22.15
N HIS A 328 -4.15 -19.79 21.33
CA HIS A 328 -4.17 -19.98 19.88
C HIS A 328 -4.46 -21.43 19.49
N GLU A 329 -3.67 -22.38 20.00
CA GLU A 329 -3.86 -23.80 19.71
C GLU A 329 -5.18 -24.34 20.26
N MET A 330 -5.60 -23.88 21.44
CA MET A 330 -6.92 -24.23 21.97
C MET A 330 -8.05 -23.61 21.11
N GLY A 331 -7.85 -22.42 20.55
CA GLY A 331 -8.75 -21.81 19.57
C GLY A 331 -8.99 -22.71 18.36
N HIS A 332 -7.93 -23.28 17.79
CA HIS A 332 -8.03 -24.32 16.76
C HIS A 332 -8.75 -25.57 17.25
N GLN A 333 -8.42 -26.09 18.44
CA GLN A 333 -9.13 -27.27 18.99
C GLN A 333 -10.64 -27.02 19.10
N PHE A 334 -11.06 -25.78 19.34
CA PHE A 334 -12.45 -25.32 19.36
C PHE A 334 -13.03 -24.92 18.00
N GLY A 335 -12.26 -24.95 16.91
CA GLY A 335 -12.77 -24.81 15.55
C GLY A 335 -12.38 -23.54 14.79
N ALA A 336 -11.59 -22.63 15.36
CA ALA A 336 -11.15 -21.44 14.64
C ALA A 336 -10.05 -21.74 13.61
N ASN A 337 -10.10 -21.09 12.45
CA ASN A 337 -8.97 -20.97 11.52
C ASN A 337 -8.17 -19.70 11.84
N HIS A 338 -7.02 -19.53 11.19
CA HIS A 338 -6.26 -18.29 11.30
C HIS A 338 -6.98 -17.11 10.64
N SER A 339 -6.83 -15.92 11.23
CA SER A 339 -7.45 -14.67 10.76
C SER A 339 -6.50 -13.78 9.95
N PHE A 340 -5.20 -14.06 9.94
CA PHE A 340 -4.19 -13.26 9.25
C PHE A 340 -4.33 -13.33 7.72
N SER A 341 -3.75 -12.37 7.02
CA SER A 341 -3.79 -12.28 5.55
C SER A 341 -2.41 -12.25 4.86
N HIS A 342 -1.30 -12.49 5.54
CA HIS A 342 0.03 -12.45 4.90
C HIS A 342 0.32 -13.62 3.93
N ILE A 343 -0.45 -14.71 4.02
CA ILE A 343 -0.47 -15.84 3.08
C ILE A 343 -1.91 -16.36 2.97
N SER A 344 -2.24 -17.02 1.86
CA SER A 344 -3.54 -17.70 1.72
C SER A 344 -3.50 -19.07 2.39
N GLU A 345 -4.53 -19.40 3.17
CA GLU A 345 -4.79 -20.76 3.65
C GLU A 345 -6.04 -21.37 3.00
N GLY A 346 -6.70 -20.65 2.07
CA GLY A 346 -7.94 -21.11 1.42
C GLY A 346 -9.16 -21.19 2.34
N THR A 347 -9.08 -20.73 3.58
CA THR A 347 -10.13 -20.83 4.61
C THR A 347 -11.21 -19.75 4.52
N THR A 348 -11.03 -18.74 3.65
CA THR A 348 -11.95 -17.60 3.43
C THR A 348 -12.16 -16.67 4.62
N VAL A 349 -11.34 -16.81 5.67
CA VAL A 349 -11.38 -15.99 6.88
C VAL A 349 -10.09 -15.22 7.13
N GLN A 350 -9.30 -14.99 6.07
CA GLN A 350 -8.13 -14.11 6.07
C GLN A 350 -8.58 -12.64 6.06
N VAL A 351 -8.91 -12.10 7.23
CA VAL A 351 -9.61 -10.81 7.40
C VAL A 351 -8.82 -9.75 8.16
N GLU A 352 -7.61 -10.08 8.63
CA GLU A 352 -6.72 -9.11 9.26
C GLU A 352 -5.50 -8.82 8.38
N PRO A 353 -5.11 -7.55 8.18
CA PRO A 353 -3.98 -7.23 7.32
C PRO A 353 -2.70 -7.92 7.80
N ALA A 354 -1.91 -8.40 6.85
CA ALA A 354 -0.61 -9.03 7.07
C ALA A 354 -0.63 -10.10 8.18
N SER A 355 0.13 -9.96 9.26
CA SER A 355 0.15 -10.96 10.34
C SER A 355 -1.11 -10.99 11.18
N GLY A 356 -1.98 -9.98 11.10
CA GLY A 356 -3.03 -9.75 12.09
C GLY A 356 -2.48 -9.49 13.50
N THR A 357 -3.42 -9.26 14.42
CA THR A 357 -3.16 -8.87 15.82
C THR A 357 -3.99 -9.66 16.83
N THR A 358 -5.07 -10.33 16.45
CA THR A 358 -5.88 -11.12 17.39
C THR A 358 -5.24 -12.46 17.73
N ILE A 359 -5.83 -13.21 18.68
CA ILE A 359 -5.31 -14.52 19.13
C ILE A 359 -5.09 -15.51 17.98
N MET A 360 -5.93 -15.48 16.94
CA MET A 360 -5.79 -16.37 15.76
C MET A 360 -4.93 -15.76 14.64
N GLY A 361 -4.30 -14.61 14.89
CA GLY A 361 -3.28 -14.02 14.04
C GLY A 361 -1.88 -14.55 14.37
N TYR A 362 -0.89 -14.04 13.64
CA TYR A 362 0.54 -14.34 13.71
C TYR A 362 1.36 -13.10 14.09
N ALA A 363 0.85 -12.29 15.00
CA ALA A 363 1.56 -11.11 15.48
C ALA A 363 2.96 -11.46 16.00
N GLY A 364 3.98 -10.76 15.52
CA GLY A 364 5.38 -10.92 15.93
C GLY A 364 6.19 -11.96 15.18
N ILE A 365 5.60 -12.78 14.30
CA ILE A 365 6.23 -13.99 13.74
C ILE A 365 6.21 -14.11 12.22
N ALA A 366 5.65 -13.12 11.51
CA ALA A 366 5.55 -13.04 10.05
C ALA A 366 6.62 -12.13 9.39
N GLY A 367 7.69 -11.80 10.10
CA GLY A 367 8.80 -10.97 9.60
C GLY A 367 8.33 -9.57 9.19
N ASN A 368 8.58 -9.19 7.93
CA ASN A 368 8.15 -7.88 7.40
C ASN A 368 6.62 -7.68 7.40
N ASN A 369 5.84 -8.76 7.52
CA ASN A 369 4.38 -8.71 7.61
C ASN A 369 3.87 -8.53 9.05
N ASN A 370 4.75 -8.33 10.04
CA ASN A 370 4.33 -8.11 11.42
C ASN A 370 3.57 -6.78 11.58
N VAL A 371 2.28 -6.86 11.95
CA VAL A 371 1.47 -5.69 12.29
C VAL A 371 1.80 -5.19 13.70
N ALA A 372 1.92 -6.13 14.64
CA ALA A 372 2.30 -5.90 16.03
C ALA A 372 3.33 -6.93 16.49
N ALA A 373 4.00 -6.65 17.60
CA ALA A 373 5.02 -7.53 18.16
C ALA A 373 4.45 -8.78 18.87
N ASN A 374 3.22 -8.70 19.38
CA ASN A 374 2.53 -9.78 20.10
C ASN A 374 1.02 -9.67 19.86
N SER A 375 0.29 -10.77 20.05
CA SER A 375 -1.18 -10.77 19.86
C SER A 375 -1.87 -10.01 20.98
N ASP A 376 -2.99 -9.36 20.68
CA ASP A 376 -3.89 -8.81 21.67
C ASP A 376 -4.76 -9.91 22.28
N ASP A 377 -5.19 -9.74 23.53
CA ASP A 377 -5.83 -10.77 24.35
C ASP A 377 -7.34 -10.93 24.07
N TYR A 378 -7.73 -11.02 22.80
CA TYR A 378 -9.11 -11.25 22.34
C TYR A 378 -9.19 -12.00 21.00
N PHE A 379 -10.33 -12.64 20.76
CA PHE A 379 -10.63 -13.27 19.47
C PHE A 379 -11.28 -12.30 18.50
N HIS A 380 -10.89 -12.38 17.22
CA HIS A 380 -11.58 -11.71 16.12
C HIS A 380 -13.02 -12.22 15.98
N TYR A 381 -13.94 -11.39 15.48
CA TYR A 381 -15.33 -11.76 15.21
C TYR A 381 -15.47 -13.12 14.48
N VAL A 382 -14.73 -13.32 13.39
CA VAL A 382 -14.77 -14.56 12.58
C VAL A 382 -14.37 -15.80 13.39
N SER A 383 -13.39 -15.69 14.28
CA SER A 383 -12.96 -16.81 15.14
C SER A 383 -14.03 -17.17 16.16
N VAL A 384 -14.71 -16.16 16.74
CA VAL A 384 -15.83 -16.39 17.68
C VAL A 384 -16.99 -17.08 16.96
N VAL A 385 -17.32 -16.63 15.74
CA VAL A 385 -18.36 -17.24 14.88
C VAL A 385 -18.06 -18.71 14.61
N GLN A 386 -16.83 -19.03 14.16
CA GLN A 386 -16.41 -20.41 13.85
C GLN A 386 -16.46 -21.32 15.08
N ILE A 387 -15.92 -20.85 16.22
CA ILE A 387 -15.94 -21.61 17.48
C ILE A 387 -17.38 -21.87 17.91
N ARG A 388 -18.25 -20.86 17.86
CA ARG A 388 -19.66 -20.99 18.23
C ARG A 388 -20.40 -21.97 17.33
N ASP A 389 -20.18 -21.92 16.02
CA ASP A 389 -20.77 -22.87 15.07
C ASP A 389 -20.32 -24.30 15.38
N TYR A 390 -19.02 -24.49 15.62
CA TYR A 390 -18.49 -25.78 16.02
C TYR A 390 -19.11 -26.28 17.34
N LEU A 391 -19.26 -25.41 18.34
CA LEU A 391 -19.88 -25.76 19.62
C LEU A 391 -21.35 -26.22 19.50
N GLN A 392 -22.07 -25.80 18.44
CA GLN A 392 -23.43 -26.30 18.17
C GLN A 392 -23.43 -27.76 17.66
N THR A 393 -22.31 -28.25 17.14
CA THR A 393 -22.18 -29.62 16.61
C THR A 393 -21.81 -30.64 17.69
N VAL A 394 -21.27 -30.19 18.82
CA VAL A 394 -20.80 -31.05 19.91
C VAL A 394 -21.74 -31.04 21.11
N SER A 395 -21.75 -32.13 21.88
CA SER A 395 -22.65 -32.32 23.04
C SER A 395 -21.92 -32.69 24.34
N CYS A 396 -20.59 -32.72 24.34
CA CYS A 396 -19.82 -32.94 25.56
C CYS A 396 -19.61 -31.64 26.35
N GLY A 397 -19.01 -31.73 27.54
CA GLY A 397 -18.95 -30.63 28.49
C GLY A 397 -20.23 -30.47 29.30
N GLN A 398 -20.13 -29.78 30.43
CA GLN A 398 -21.26 -29.46 31.30
C GLN A 398 -21.76 -28.05 31.00
N THR A 399 -23.07 -27.90 30.79
CA THR A 399 -23.69 -26.60 30.61
C THR A 399 -24.20 -26.04 31.93
N GLN A 400 -24.00 -24.75 32.14
CA GLN A 400 -24.53 -23.99 33.25
C GLN A 400 -25.34 -22.81 32.71
N VAL A 401 -26.61 -22.72 33.10
CA VAL A 401 -27.45 -21.57 32.77
C VAL A 401 -26.95 -20.35 33.52
N LEU A 402 -26.74 -19.27 32.79
CA LEU A 402 -26.33 -17.97 33.31
C LEU A 402 -27.55 -17.15 33.73
N THR A 403 -27.35 -16.30 34.74
CA THR A 403 -28.31 -15.24 35.09
C THR A 403 -28.04 -13.95 34.32
N ASN A 404 -26.89 -13.88 33.65
CA ASN A 404 -26.44 -12.78 32.83
C ASN A 404 -27.14 -12.81 31.48
N SER A 405 -27.77 -11.72 31.10
CA SER A 405 -28.54 -11.59 29.86
C SER A 405 -27.66 -11.06 28.74
N PRO A 406 -27.88 -11.47 27.49
CA PRO A 406 -27.12 -10.93 26.37
C PRO A 406 -27.48 -9.46 26.10
N PRO A 407 -26.51 -8.65 25.64
CA PRO A 407 -26.79 -7.31 25.15
C PRO A 407 -27.70 -7.35 23.91
N THR A 408 -28.39 -6.23 23.69
CA THR A 408 -29.23 -5.98 22.50
C THR A 408 -28.61 -4.88 21.65
N LEU A 409 -28.64 -5.03 20.33
CA LEU A 409 -28.03 -4.13 19.37
C LEU A 409 -29.11 -3.56 18.42
N LEU A 410 -29.07 -2.26 18.15
CA LEU A 410 -29.87 -1.67 17.08
C LEU A 410 -29.31 -2.10 15.72
N PRO A 411 -30.15 -2.52 14.76
CA PRO A 411 -29.69 -2.94 13.44
C PRO A 411 -28.84 -1.89 12.75
N LEU A 412 -27.75 -2.35 12.13
CA LEU A 412 -26.85 -1.52 11.35
C LEU A 412 -27.41 -1.29 9.93
N SER A 413 -26.92 -0.24 9.26
CA SER A 413 -27.32 0.12 7.91
C SER A 413 -26.11 0.15 7.00
N ASN A 414 -26.31 -0.15 5.71
CA ASN A 414 -25.26 -0.04 4.69
C ASN A 414 -25.14 1.42 4.23
N TYR A 415 -23.94 1.81 3.81
CA TYR A 415 -23.64 3.17 3.36
C TYR A 415 -22.85 3.20 2.06
N SER A 416 -23.10 4.20 1.24
CA SER A 416 -22.25 4.58 0.11
C SER A 416 -21.43 5.81 0.51
N ILE A 417 -20.11 5.76 0.32
CA ILE A 417 -19.19 6.85 0.68
C ILE A 417 -18.28 7.24 -0.49
N PRO A 418 -17.82 8.50 -0.54
CA PRO A 418 -16.82 8.92 -1.53
C PRO A 418 -15.45 8.29 -1.27
N LYS A 419 -14.67 8.04 -2.34
CA LYS A 419 -13.29 7.53 -2.21
C LYS A 419 -12.38 8.52 -1.49
N GLY A 420 -11.33 8.01 -0.86
CA GLY A 420 -10.33 8.83 -0.17
C GLY A 420 -10.87 9.69 0.98
N THR A 421 -12.05 9.36 1.52
CA THR A 421 -12.76 10.20 2.51
C THR A 421 -12.89 9.48 3.86
N PRO A 422 -12.54 10.13 4.98
CA PRO A 422 -12.73 9.56 6.32
C PRO A 422 -14.19 9.27 6.67
N PHE A 423 -14.41 8.24 7.47
CA PHE A 423 -15.75 7.88 7.96
C PHE A 423 -15.72 7.38 9.40
N VAL A 424 -16.89 7.38 10.05
CA VAL A 424 -17.08 6.93 11.43
C VAL A 424 -18.24 5.95 11.51
N LEU A 425 -17.99 4.76 12.06
CA LEU A 425 -19.04 3.78 12.35
C LEU A 425 -19.48 3.91 13.80
N THR A 426 -20.79 3.87 14.05
CA THR A 426 -21.39 4.03 15.37
C THR A 426 -22.38 2.91 15.65
N GLY A 427 -22.20 2.21 16.77
CA GLY A 427 -23.12 1.18 17.24
C GLY A 427 -23.97 1.65 18.42
N VAL A 428 -25.21 1.18 18.55
CA VAL A 428 -26.04 1.48 19.72
C VAL A 428 -26.52 0.18 20.34
N ALA A 429 -25.97 -0.15 21.50
CA ALA A 429 -26.32 -1.34 22.24
C ALA A 429 -26.82 -1.01 23.65
N ASN A 430 -27.68 -1.87 24.18
CA ASN A 430 -28.21 -1.80 25.53
C ASN A 430 -28.15 -3.16 26.21
N ASP A 431 -27.90 -3.17 27.51
CA ASP A 431 -27.94 -4.38 28.34
C ASP A 431 -28.98 -4.19 29.46
N VAL A 432 -29.79 -5.22 29.70
CA VAL A 432 -30.75 -5.24 30.81
C VAL A 432 -30.03 -5.35 32.16
N ASP A 433 -28.84 -5.94 32.18
CA ASP A 433 -27.99 -6.08 33.35
C ASP A 433 -27.11 -4.84 33.52
N THR A 434 -27.67 -3.76 34.08
CA THR A 434 -27.02 -2.43 34.17
C THR A 434 -25.69 -2.37 34.92
N SER A 435 -25.29 -3.45 35.62
CA SER A 435 -23.97 -3.56 36.24
C SER A 435 -22.86 -3.95 35.27
N ASN A 436 -23.23 -4.50 34.11
CA ASN A 436 -22.33 -4.85 33.03
C ASN A 436 -21.88 -3.60 32.28
N ILE A 437 -20.67 -3.65 31.75
CA ILE A 437 -20.07 -2.53 31.03
C ILE A 437 -19.79 -3.00 29.63
N LEU A 438 -20.51 -2.41 28.68
CA LEU A 438 -20.40 -2.78 27.28
C LEU A 438 -19.05 -2.31 26.70
N SER A 439 -18.41 -3.18 25.94
CA SER A 439 -17.31 -2.82 25.05
C SER A 439 -17.63 -3.19 23.60
N TYR A 440 -17.12 -2.39 22.68
CA TYR A 440 -17.42 -2.41 21.25
C TYR A 440 -16.14 -2.72 20.47
N THR A 441 -16.24 -3.63 19.51
CA THR A 441 -15.17 -3.98 18.58
C THR A 441 -15.71 -3.88 17.17
N TRP A 442 -15.22 -2.90 16.41
CA TRP A 442 -15.49 -2.77 14.98
C TRP A 442 -14.36 -3.43 14.21
N GLU A 443 -14.66 -4.40 13.35
CA GLU A 443 -13.66 -5.20 12.62
C GLU A 443 -14.03 -5.28 11.15
N GLN A 444 -13.05 -5.07 10.27
CA GLN A 444 -13.23 -5.37 8.85
C GLN A 444 -13.22 -6.89 8.66
N ILE A 445 -14.09 -7.41 7.80
CA ILE A 445 -14.28 -8.85 7.57
C ILE A 445 -14.08 -9.23 6.09
N ASP A 446 -13.46 -8.35 5.31
CA ASP A 446 -13.11 -8.62 3.92
C ASP A 446 -11.99 -9.65 3.84
N ASN A 447 -12.31 -10.81 3.28
CA ASN A 447 -11.33 -11.86 3.02
C ASN A 447 -10.34 -11.44 1.91
N GLY A 448 -9.06 -11.75 2.08
CA GLY A 448 -8.06 -11.60 1.03
C GLY A 448 -6.64 -11.75 1.55
N VAL A 449 -5.68 -11.92 0.64
CA VAL A 449 -4.25 -11.90 0.96
C VAL A 449 -3.76 -10.46 0.89
N VAL A 450 -3.32 -9.93 2.04
CA VAL A 450 -2.82 -8.57 2.19
C VAL A 450 -1.50 -8.63 2.93
N THR A 451 -0.41 -8.61 2.19
CA THR A 451 0.95 -8.52 2.71
C THR A 451 1.33 -7.05 2.95
N GLN A 452 2.43 -6.81 3.67
CA GLN A 452 3.02 -5.46 3.78
C GLN A 452 3.22 -4.80 2.42
N ALA A 453 3.66 -5.57 1.42
CA ALA A 453 3.96 -5.10 0.08
C ALA A 453 2.72 -4.73 -0.74
N THR A 454 1.57 -5.32 -0.42
CA THR A 454 0.29 -5.12 -1.14
C THR A 454 -0.68 -4.21 -0.36
N PHE A 455 -0.43 -3.98 0.93
CA PHE A 455 -1.20 -3.05 1.74
C PHE A 455 -1.09 -1.62 1.20
N GLY A 456 -2.24 -1.04 0.85
CA GLY A 456 -2.30 0.32 0.31
C GLY A 456 -3.71 0.75 -0.09
N PRO A 457 -3.89 2.03 -0.42
CA PRO A 457 -5.20 2.60 -0.73
C PRO A 457 -5.82 2.08 -2.03
N ASN A 458 -5.00 1.50 -2.91
CA ASN A 458 -5.42 0.94 -4.19
C ASN A 458 -5.56 -0.59 -4.14
N ASN A 459 -5.49 -1.20 -2.96
CA ASN A 459 -5.66 -2.63 -2.79
C ASN A 459 -7.13 -3.02 -3.07
N PRO A 460 -7.43 -3.93 -4.01
CA PRO A 460 -8.80 -4.27 -4.42
C PRO A 460 -9.48 -5.29 -3.50
N ALA A 461 -8.74 -6.02 -2.66
CA ALA A 461 -9.30 -7.09 -1.83
C ALA A 461 -8.66 -7.17 -0.43
N GLY A 462 -9.31 -7.87 0.49
CA GLY A 462 -8.83 -8.01 1.88
C GLY A 462 -8.91 -6.72 2.71
N ALA A 463 -8.36 -6.78 3.92
CA ALA A 463 -8.50 -5.73 4.91
C ALA A 463 -7.60 -4.51 4.69
N ASN A 464 -8.20 -3.32 4.80
CA ASN A 464 -7.57 -2.01 4.84
C ASN A 464 -7.36 -1.47 6.26
N PHE A 465 -8.02 -2.07 7.26
CA PHE A 465 -7.97 -1.62 8.65
C PHE A 465 -7.67 -2.80 9.56
N ARG A 466 -6.62 -2.67 10.38
CA ARG A 466 -6.32 -3.66 11.42
C ARG A 466 -7.46 -3.80 12.43
N SER A 467 -7.54 -4.96 13.09
CA SER A 467 -8.37 -5.07 14.29
C SER A 467 -7.73 -4.30 15.47
N LEU A 468 -8.58 -3.81 16.37
CA LEU A 468 -8.21 -3.06 17.56
C LEU A 468 -8.93 -3.61 18.80
N PRO A 469 -8.28 -3.60 19.99
CA PRO A 469 -8.89 -4.08 21.23
C PRO A 469 -10.25 -3.45 21.55
N PRO A 470 -11.15 -4.16 22.27
CA PRO A 470 -12.48 -3.68 22.61
C PRO A 470 -12.47 -2.32 23.32
N SER A 471 -13.23 -1.36 22.79
CA SER A 471 -13.34 0.03 23.27
C SER A 471 -14.60 0.27 24.09
N LEU A 472 -14.60 1.24 25.01
CA LEU A 472 -15.85 1.74 25.63
C LEU A 472 -16.62 2.69 24.71
N SER A 473 -15.97 3.22 23.67
CA SER A 473 -16.61 4.07 22.69
C SER A 473 -17.45 3.22 21.73
N PRO A 474 -18.75 3.53 21.53
CA PRO A 474 -19.54 2.91 20.46
C PRO A 474 -19.08 3.32 19.05
N GLN A 475 -18.23 4.34 18.96
CA GLN A 475 -17.74 4.94 17.71
C GLN A 475 -16.31 4.52 17.41
N ARG A 476 -16.04 4.15 16.15
CA ARG A 476 -14.68 3.99 15.59
C ARG A 476 -14.53 4.83 14.33
N TYR A 477 -13.45 5.62 14.29
CA TYR A 477 -13.04 6.41 13.14
C TYR A 477 -12.13 5.60 12.23
N PHE A 478 -12.26 5.81 10.91
CA PHE A 478 -11.47 5.16 9.88
C PHE A 478 -10.85 6.20 8.94
N PRO A 479 -9.51 6.32 8.90
CA PRO A 479 -8.56 5.73 9.85
C PRO A 479 -8.73 6.34 11.26
N ASN A 480 -7.93 5.90 12.22
CA ASN A 480 -7.85 6.46 13.57
C ASN A 480 -7.87 8.00 13.54
N LEU A 481 -8.68 8.62 14.41
CA LEU A 481 -8.86 10.08 14.48
C LEU A 481 -7.54 10.86 14.55
N THR A 482 -6.51 10.35 15.23
CA THR A 482 -5.18 10.96 15.29
C THR A 482 -4.54 11.10 13.90
N LEU A 483 -4.71 10.10 13.04
CA LEU A 483 -4.20 10.10 11.67
C LEU A 483 -5.02 11.03 10.78
N ILE A 484 -6.35 11.10 11.00
CA ILE A 484 -7.21 12.06 10.32
C ILE A 484 -6.75 13.49 10.63
N LEU A 485 -6.51 13.80 11.90
CA LEU A 485 -6.09 15.14 12.35
C LEU A 485 -4.68 15.51 11.90
N SER A 486 -3.80 14.54 11.64
CA SER A 486 -2.47 14.75 11.07
C SER A 486 -2.45 14.78 9.54
N GLY A 487 -3.58 14.52 8.88
CA GLY A 487 -3.70 14.42 7.42
C GLY A 487 -3.13 13.13 6.82
N GLN A 488 -2.81 12.13 7.65
CA GLN A 488 -2.28 10.83 7.22
C GLN A 488 -3.42 9.87 6.91
N LEU A 489 -4.13 10.13 5.80
CA LEU A 489 -5.35 9.40 5.44
C LEU A 489 -5.09 8.03 4.78
N THR A 490 -3.90 7.84 4.22
CA THR A 490 -3.50 6.62 3.53
C THR A 490 -2.13 6.16 4.00
N GLU A 491 -1.90 4.85 3.91
CA GLU A 491 -0.66 4.21 4.35
C GLU A 491 -0.25 3.11 3.36
N THR A 492 1.05 2.96 3.10
CA THR A 492 1.63 1.95 2.21
C THR A 492 2.95 1.48 2.79
N LEU A 493 3.28 0.19 2.66
CA LEU A 493 4.48 -0.41 3.27
C LEU A 493 4.63 -0.12 4.77
N PRO A 494 3.56 -0.30 5.59
CA PRO A 494 3.60 -0.01 7.01
C PRO A 494 4.61 -0.90 7.75
N LYS A 495 5.15 -0.40 8.86
CA LYS A 495 6.08 -1.11 9.74
C LYS A 495 5.38 -1.66 10.98
N VAL A 496 6.08 -2.53 11.70
CA VAL A 496 5.60 -3.07 12.97
C VAL A 496 5.26 -1.93 13.94
N GLY A 497 4.03 -1.95 14.47
CA GLY A 497 3.55 -0.94 15.41
C GLY A 497 3.06 0.37 14.80
N GLU A 498 3.12 0.54 13.47
CA GLU A 498 2.39 1.61 12.78
C GLU A 498 0.88 1.31 12.75
N ALA A 499 0.10 2.16 12.08
CA ALA A 499 -1.35 2.13 12.19
C ALA A 499 -1.96 0.92 11.47
N TRP A 500 -1.44 0.55 10.31
CA TRP A 500 -2.05 -0.45 9.43
C TRP A 500 -3.52 -0.13 9.13
N GLU A 501 -3.77 1.13 8.80
CA GLU A 501 -5.09 1.67 8.47
C GLU A 501 -4.99 2.62 7.27
N THR A 502 -5.73 2.35 6.20
CA THR A 502 -5.69 3.17 4.98
C THR A 502 -7.07 3.34 4.35
N LEU A 503 -7.42 4.55 3.91
CA LEU A 503 -8.61 4.76 3.10
C LEU A 503 -8.45 4.14 1.72
N SER A 504 -9.56 3.76 1.08
CA SER A 504 -9.53 3.27 -0.29
C SER A 504 -9.65 4.43 -1.29
N ASN A 505 -8.77 4.46 -2.29
CA ASN A 505 -8.76 5.40 -3.41
C ASN A 505 -9.39 4.82 -4.67
N ILE A 506 -9.93 3.60 -4.60
CA ILE A 506 -10.61 2.91 -5.69
C ILE A 506 -12.02 2.53 -5.24
N GLY A 507 -12.92 2.34 -6.20
CA GLY A 507 -14.24 1.79 -5.90
C GLY A 507 -14.13 0.34 -5.44
N ARG A 508 -14.69 0.03 -4.27
CA ARG A 508 -14.79 -1.34 -3.73
C ARG A 508 -15.79 -1.40 -2.58
N GLU A 509 -16.20 -2.62 -2.22
CA GLU A 509 -16.98 -2.86 -1.02
C GLU A 509 -16.05 -3.16 0.16
N LEU A 510 -16.40 -2.61 1.33
CA LEU A 510 -15.76 -2.88 2.61
C LEU A 510 -16.83 -3.45 3.55
N ASN A 511 -16.59 -4.65 4.05
CA ASN A 511 -17.51 -5.35 4.95
C ASN A 511 -16.99 -5.21 6.38
N PHE A 512 -17.87 -4.78 7.29
CA PHE A 512 -17.55 -4.59 8.70
C PHE A 512 -18.49 -5.38 9.60
N SER A 513 -17.96 -5.83 10.73
CA SER A 513 -18.72 -6.38 11.84
C SER A 513 -18.58 -5.49 13.07
N LEU A 514 -19.66 -5.38 13.84
CA LEU A 514 -19.63 -4.85 15.19
C LEU A 514 -19.90 -5.99 16.18
N MET A 515 -18.96 -6.26 17.07
CA MET A 515 -19.16 -7.15 18.22
C MET A 515 -19.26 -6.33 19.51
N VAL A 516 -20.32 -6.55 20.28
CA VAL A 516 -20.53 -5.94 21.59
C VAL A 516 -20.45 -6.99 22.69
N ARG A 517 -19.59 -6.77 23.68
CA ARG A 517 -19.37 -7.66 24.84
C ARG A 517 -19.90 -6.98 26.10
N ASP A 518 -20.60 -7.73 26.95
CA ASP A 518 -21.05 -7.23 28.26
C ASP A 518 -19.97 -7.25 29.36
N ASN A 519 -18.89 -7.99 29.10
CA ASN A 519 -17.77 -8.22 30.01
C ASN A 519 -18.20 -8.80 31.37
N ALA A 520 -19.26 -9.60 31.45
CA ALA A 520 -19.70 -10.18 32.73
C ALA A 520 -18.68 -11.20 33.30
N LEU A 521 -18.39 -11.12 34.60
CA LEU A 521 -17.37 -11.95 35.29
C LEU A 521 -17.69 -13.46 35.29
N ASN A 522 -18.97 -13.82 35.20
CA ASN A 522 -19.47 -15.19 35.39
C ASN A 522 -19.88 -15.87 34.07
N GLY A 523 -19.29 -15.45 32.95
CA GLY A 523 -19.67 -15.89 31.61
C GLY A 523 -20.23 -14.70 30.86
N GLY A 524 -19.39 -14.08 30.03
CA GLY A 524 -19.76 -12.95 29.20
C GLY A 524 -20.74 -13.39 28.12
N GLN A 525 -21.61 -12.47 27.73
CA GLN A 525 -22.45 -12.62 26.55
C GLN A 525 -22.06 -11.56 25.52
N SER A 526 -22.30 -11.91 24.26
CA SER A 526 -21.99 -11.04 23.13
C SER A 526 -23.07 -11.07 22.07
N ILE A 527 -23.20 -9.94 21.38
CA ILE A 527 -24.07 -9.77 20.21
C ILE A 527 -23.27 -9.10 19.10
N SER A 528 -23.67 -9.34 17.85
CA SER A 528 -23.07 -8.68 16.70
C SER A 528 -24.07 -8.36 15.62
N ASP A 529 -23.66 -7.46 14.73
CA ASP A 529 -24.32 -7.19 13.46
C ASP A 529 -23.25 -6.77 12.44
N GLU A 530 -23.58 -6.89 11.15
CA GLU A 530 -22.67 -6.61 10.04
C GLU A 530 -23.22 -5.44 9.21
N LEU A 531 -22.33 -4.69 8.57
CA LEU A 531 -22.69 -3.66 7.61
C LEU A 531 -21.71 -3.59 6.46
N LYS A 532 -22.19 -3.08 5.34
CA LYS A 532 -21.41 -2.84 4.13
C LYS A 532 -21.21 -1.35 3.89
N VAL A 533 -19.98 -0.96 3.59
CA VAL A 533 -19.59 0.37 3.13
C VAL A 533 -19.12 0.26 1.68
N SER A 534 -19.89 0.83 0.75
CA SER A 534 -19.57 0.89 -0.67
C SER A 534 -18.79 2.17 -0.98
N VAL A 535 -17.52 2.05 -1.35
CA VAL A 535 -16.69 3.16 -1.80
C VAL A 535 -16.99 3.43 -3.26
N ILE A 536 -17.43 4.65 -3.58
CA ILE A 536 -17.88 5.05 -4.93
C ILE A 536 -16.70 5.67 -5.69
N ASN A 537 -16.46 5.23 -6.93
CA ASN A 537 -15.30 5.66 -7.69
C ASN A 537 -15.49 7.06 -8.32
N GLU A 538 -16.73 7.42 -8.61
CA GLU A 538 -17.16 8.64 -9.30
C GLU A 538 -17.34 9.84 -8.33
N ALA A 539 -17.16 9.62 -7.03
CA ALA A 539 -17.29 10.62 -5.98
C ALA A 539 -16.09 10.66 -5.04
N GLY A 540 -15.74 11.85 -4.56
CA GLY A 540 -14.65 12.09 -3.63
C GLY A 540 -13.33 12.58 -4.25
N PRO A 541 -12.38 13.01 -3.40
CA PRO A 541 -12.48 13.04 -1.94
C PRO A 541 -13.33 14.23 -1.43
N PHE A 542 -14.12 14.00 -0.38
CA PHE A 542 -14.84 15.07 0.31
C PHE A 542 -13.89 15.75 1.31
N VAL A 543 -13.63 17.05 1.15
CA VAL A 543 -12.56 17.75 1.88
C VAL A 543 -13.02 19.15 2.31
N VAL A 544 -12.70 19.54 3.56
CA VAL A 544 -12.84 20.93 4.01
C VAL A 544 -11.70 21.77 3.41
N THR A 545 -12.06 22.78 2.62
CA THR A 545 -11.11 23.62 1.87
C THR A 545 -10.78 24.94 2.59
N SER A 546 -11.52 25.29 3.64
CA SER A 546 -11.25 26.45 4.51
C SER A 546 -10.33 26.09 5.70
N GLN A 547 -9.74 27.10 6.35
CA GLN A 547 -8.84 26.94 7.51
C GLN A 547 -7.68 25.94 7.28
N ILE A 548 -7.01 26.08 6.12
CA ILE A 548 -5.85 25.24 5.73
C ILE A 548 -4.50 25.72 6.29
N THR A 549 -4.48 26.88 6.94
CA THR A 549 -3.32 27.47 7.63
C THR A 549 -3.72 27.94 9.01
N GLU A 550 -2.75 28.18 9.89
CA GLU A 550 -3.02 28.72 11.21
C GLU A 550 -3.68 30.10 11.15
N LEU A 551 -4.84 30.22 11.81
CA LEU A 551 -5.64 31.44 11.86
C LEU A 551 -5.98 31.82 13.30
N SER A 552 -6.39 33.07 13.50
CA SER A 552 -6.91 33.54 14.78
C SER A 552 -8.25 34.22 14.56
N PHE A 553 -9.27 33.68 15.21
CA PHE A 553 -10.63 34.21 15.20
C PHE A 553 -10.92 34.92 16.51
N GLU A 554 -11.67 36.01 16.41
CA GLU A 554 -12.31 36.59 17.57
C GLU A 554 -13.69 35.95 17.75
N ALA A 555 -14.07 35.62 18.98
CA ALA A 555 -15.42 35.18 19.29
C ALA A 555 -16.48 36.20 18.81
N GLY A 556 -17.59 35.71 18.28
CA GLY A 556 -18.64 36.48 17.64
C GLY A 556 -18.35 36.91 16.21
N SER A 557 -17.15 36.62 15.68
CA SER A 557 -16.87 36.86 14.25
C SER A 557 -17.59 35.83 13.36
N VAL A 558 -18.02 36.29 12.18
CA VAL A 558 -18.59 35.43 11.15
C VAL A 558 -17.47 34.83 10.31
N GLN A 559 -17.45 33.51 10.18
CA GLN A 559 -16.49 32.78 9.34
C GLN A 559 -17.25 31.99 8.28
N THR A 560 -16.70 31.94 7.06
CA THR A 560 -17.21 31.06 6.01
C THR A 560 -16.40 29.78 5.99
N ILE A 561 -17.10 28.66 6.12
CA ILE A 561 -16.57 27.31 6.03
C ILE A 561 -16.85 26.80 4.63
N THR A 562 -15.82 26.36 3.91
CA THR A 562 -15.96 25.85 2.55
C THR A 562 -15.46 24.41 2.48
N TRP A 563 -16.10 23.61 1.63
CA TRP A 563 -15.72 22.23 1.37
C TRP A 563 -15.94 21.87 -0.10
N ASP A 564 -15.26 20.84 -0.56
CA ASP A 564 -15.52 20.23 -1.87
C ASP A 564 -16.68 19.24 -1.74
N VAL A 565 -17.78 19.49 -2.46
CA VAL A 565 -18.95 18.61 -2.48
C VAL A 565 -18.61 17.26 -3.13
N ALA A 566 -17.69 17.23 -4.09
CA ALA A 566 -17.12 16.02 -4.69
C ALA A 566 -18.16 14.95 -5.09
N ASN A 567 -19.26 15.35 -5.75
CA ASN A 567 -20.38 14.50 -6.17
C ASN A 567 -21.10 13.72 -5.04
N THR A 568 -20.90 14.11 -3.77
CA THR A 568 -21.51 13.39 -2.64
C THR A 568 -22.99 13.68 -2.46
N ASN A 569 -23.49 14.79 -2.98
CA ASN A 569 -24.88 15.22 -2.90
C ASN A 569 -25.80 14.54 -3.94
N ILE A 570 -25.26 13.77 -4.88
CA ILE A 570 -26.01 13.05 -5.91
C ILE A 570 -25.92 11.54 -5.70
N ALA A 571 -26.82 10.78 -6.35
CA ALA A 571 -26.77 9.33 -6.34
C ALA A 571 -25.42 8.83 -6.91
N PRO A 572 -24.85 7.72 -6.39
CA PRO A 572 -25.44 6.79 -5.42
C PRO A 572 -25.20 7.13 -3.94
N ILE A 573 -24.56 8.27 -3.61
CA ILE A 573 -24.30 8.68 -2.21
C ILE A 573 -25.50 9.43 -1.62
N GLY A 574 -25.99 10.46 -2.31
CA GLY A 574 -27.21 11.19 -1.95
C GLY A 574 -27.17 11.96 -0.63
N ALA A 575 -26.00 12.46 -0.21
CA ALA A 575 -25.86 13.27 0.99
C ALA A 575 -26.28 14.73 0.71
N GLU A 576 -27.58 15.01 0.77
CA GLU A 576 -28.16 16.33 0.46
C GLU A 576 -27.80 17.43 1.47
N THR A 577 -27.55 17.05 2.73
CA THR A 577 -27.22 17.99 3.82
C THR A 577 -25.99 17.57 4.62
N VAL A 578 -25.34 18.56 5.23
CA VAL A 578 -24.22 18.42 6.15
C VAL A 578 -24.45 19.23 7.42
N SER A 579 -23.78 18.82 8.50
CA SER A 579 -23.71 19.55 9.76
C SER A 579 -22.27 19.96 10.06
N VAL A 580 -22.08 21.15 10.66
CA VAL A 580 -20.76 21.71 10.95
C VAL A 580 -20.54 21.79 12.46
N PHE A 581 -19.45 21.20 12.92
CA PHE A 581 -19.08 21.12 14.33
C PHE A 581 -17.74 21.79 14.61
N LEU A 582 -17.63 22.36 15.81
CA LEU A 582 -16.43 22.97 16.35
C LEU A 582 -15.83 22.10 17.47
N SER A 583 -14.53 21.89 17.36
CA SER A 583 -13.66 21.37 18.41
C SER A 583 -12.79 22.48 18.98
N ILE A 584 -12.52 22.39 20.29
CA ILE A 584 -11.62 23.29 21.02
C ILE A 584 -10.40 22.56 21.61
N ASP A 585 -10.25 21.27 21.33
CA ASP A 585 -9.22 20.40 21.92
C ASP A 585 -8.26 19.82 20.86
N GLY A 586 -8.18 20.43 19.68
CA GLY A 586 -7.34 19.97 18.57
C GLY A 586 -8.05 18.95 17.66
N GLY A 587 -9.36 18.76 17.79
CA GLY A 587 -10.14 17.84 16.97
C GLY A 587 -10.41 16.47 17.60
N PHE A 588 -10.08 16.25 18.88
CA PHE A 588 -10.37 14.98 19.56
C PHE A 588 -11.85 14.85 19.93
N THR A 589 -12.52 15.96 20.21
CA THR A 589 -13.97 16.01 20.46
C THR A 589 -14.65 17.16 19.72
N TYR A 590 -15.91 16.96 19.33
CA TYR A 590 -16.72 17.95 18.61
C TYR A 590 -18.05 18.25 19.36
N PRO A 591 -18.00 18.82 20.58
CA PRO A 591 -19.19 19.01 21.41
C PRO A 591 -20.02 20.24 21.01
N ILE A 592 -19.49 21.14 20.18
CA ILE A 592 -20.15 22.39 19.81
C ILE A 592 -20.66 22.29 18.38
N THR A 593 -21.98 22.30 18.22
CA THR A 593 -22.61 22.42 16.91
C THR A 593 -22.64 23.88 16.48
N LEU A 594 -22.13 24.18 15.28
CA LEU A 594 -22.22 25.53 14.69
C LEU A 594 -23.48 25.68 13.83
N VAL A 595 -23.86 24.63 13.11
CA VAL A 595 -25.08 24.56 12.29
C VAL A 595 -25.41 23.10 11.97
N GLU A 596 -26.70 22.78 11.86
CA GLU A 596 -27.22 21.45 11.52
C GLU A 596 -28.00 21.49 10.20
N ASN A 597 -27.98 20.38 9.46
CA ASN A 597 -28.80 20.15 8.26
C ASN A 597 -28.72 21.27 7.20
N THR A 598 -27.54 21.87 7.02
CA THR A 598 -27.32 22.82 5.92
C THR A 598 -27.14 22.08 4.61
N LEU A 599 -27.49 22.68 3.47
CA LEU A 599 -27.30 22.05 2.16
C LEU A 599 -25.83 21.68 1.94
N ASN A 600 -25.60 20.52 1.31
CA ASN A 600 -24.29 20.09 0.85
C ASN A 600 -23.91 20.77 -0.48
N ASP A 601 -23.74 22.09 -0.44
CA ASP A 601 -23.50 22.95 -1.62
C ASP A 601 -22.09 23.58 -1.66
N GLY A 602 -21.24 23.26 -0.67
CA GLY A 602 -19.83 23.61 -0.63
C GLY A 602 -19.48 24.84 0.22
N SER A 603 -20.45 25.55 0.80
CA SER A 603 -20.16 26.71 1.64
C SER A 603 -21.22 27.01 2.69
N GLN A 604 -20.79 27.32 3.92
CA GLN A 604 -21.69 27.78 4.98
C GLN A 604 -21.05 28.85 5.87
N SER A 605 -21.78 29.92 6.17
CA SER A 605 -21.34 30.96 7.11
C SER A 605 -21.82 30.69 8.53
N VAL A 606 -20.91 30.75 9.50
CA VAL A 606 -21.14 30.43 10.91
C VAL A 606 -20.60 31.54 11.82
N ILE A 607 -21.19 31.71 13.00
CA ILE A 607 -20.66 32.60 14.04
C ILE A 607 -19.78 31.78 14.98
N ILE A 608 -18.58 32.27 15.26
CA ILE A 608 -17.69 31.61 16.24
C ILE A 608 -18.21 31.89 17.66
N PRO A 609 -18.51 30.86 18.47
CA PRO A 609 -19.08 31.04 19.81
C PRO A 609 -18.09 31.69 20.78
N ASN A 610 -18.59 32.24 21.89
CA ASN A 610 -17.76 32.88 22.92
C ASN A 610 -17.01 31.87 23.80
N THR A 611 -16.07 31.14 23.18
CA THR A 611 -15.18 30.17 23.82
C THR A 611 -13.73 30.56 23.60
N SER A 612 -12.82 29.99 24.41
CA SER A 612 -11.38 30.10 24.20
C SER A 612 -10.85 28.79 23.64
N ALA A 613 -10.09 28.84 22.55
CA ALA A 613 -9.39 27.69 22.01
C ALA A 613 -7.98 28.08 21.56
N SER A 614 -6.98 27.27 21.87
CA SER A 614 -5.64 27.40 21.30
C SER A 614 -5.41 26.46 20.12
N ALA A 615 -6.27 25.46 19.95
CA ALA A 615 -6.21 24.42 18.93
C ALA A 615 -7.64 24.07 18.48
N GLY A 616 -8.23 24.94 17.67
CA GLY A 616 -9.56 24.78 17.10
C GLY A 616 -9.54 23.91 15.85
N ARG A 617 -10.55 23.04 15.69
CA ARG A 617 -10.82 22.27 14.46
C ARG A 617 -12.30 22.37 14.11
N ILE A 618 -12.59 22.35 12.82
CA ILE A 618 -13.95 22.31 12.26
C ILE A 618 -14.12 20.99 11.53
N MET A 619 -15.24 20.32 11.79
CA MET A 619 -15.68 19.11 11.08
C MET A 619 -16.94 19.44 10.29
N VAL A 620 -16.94 19.08 9.01
CA VAL A 620 -18.14 19.02 8.18
C VAL A 620 -18.50 17.55 8.01
N LYS A 621 -19.68 17.16 8.49
CA LYS A 621 -20.14 15.77 8.51
C LYS A 621 -21.44 15.65 7.70
N ALA A 622 -21.53 14.65 6.83
CA ALA A 622 -22.76 14.37 6.12
C ALA A 622 -23.87 13.88 7.05
N ASP A 623 -25.08 14.41 6.88
CA ASP A 623 -26.25 13.93 7.60
C ASP A 623 -26.76 12.65 6.96
N ASN A 624 -27.31 11.73 7.77
CA ASN A 624 -27.77 10.40 7.33
C ASN A 624 -26.71 9.54 6.59
N ASN A 625 -25.43 9.90 6.69
CA ASN A 625 -24.30 9.13 6.18
C ASN A 625 -23.17 9.11 7.22
N ILE A 626 -22.09 8.37 6.95
CA ILE A 626 -20.99 8.10 7.89
C ILE A 626 -19.71 8.87 7.58
N PHE A 627 -19.59 9.49 6.41
CA PHE A 627 -18.39 10.21 5.99
C PHE A 627 -18.35 11.65 6.52
N PHE A 628 -17.15 12.18 6.68
CA PHE A 628 -16.90 13.54 7.14
C PHE A 628 -15.53 14.04 6.70
N ALA A 629 -15.30 15.34 6.83
CA ALA A 629 -13.99 15.96 6.64
C ALA A 629 -13.67 16.94 7.76
N VAL A 630 -12.38 17.10 8.06
CA VAL A 630 -11.86 18.01 9.07
C VAL A 630 -10.90 18.98 8.41
N ASN A 631 -10.92 20.24 8.83
CA ASN A 631 -10.00 21.26 8.30
C ASN A 631 -8.53 20.93 8.63
N ALA A 632 -7.60 21.35 7.77
CA ALA A 632 -6.22 20.88 7.81
C ALA A 632 -5.34 21.50 8.93
N ALA A 633 -5.69 22.69 9.46
CA ALA A 633 -4.82 23.43 10.39
C ALA A 633 -5.51 23.90 11.68
N ASP A 634 -4.73 24.08 12.75
CA ASP A 634 -5.20 24.65 14.02
C ASP A 634 -5.53 26.13 13.85
N PHE A 635 -6.62 26.57 14.47
CA PHE A 635 -6.87 27.98 14.66
C PHE A 635 -7.10 28.30 16.13
N SER A 636 -6.84 29.54 16.51
CA SER A 636 -7.12 30.03 17.86
C SER A 636 -8.44 30.80 17.89
N ILE A 637 -9.16 30.72 19.01
CA ILE A 637 -10.31 31.56 19.31
C ILE A 637 -9.98 32.42 20.52
N THR A 638 -10.00 33.74 20.32
CA THR A 638 -9.87 34.73 21.39
C THR A 638 -11.27 35.11 21.87
N PRO A 639 -11.61 34.92 23.16
CA PRO A 639 -12.90 35.34 23.70
C PRO A 639 -13.12 36.84 23.54
N SER A 640 -14.39 37.25 23.45
CA SER A 640 -14.76 38.65 23.25
C SER A 640 -15.62 39.16 24.42
N GLU A 641 -15.57 40.46 24.68
CA GLU A 641 -16.38 41.09 25.74
C GLU A 641 -17.88 41.00 25.46
N ILE A 642 -18.28 41.10 24.19
CA ILE A 642 -19.66 41.02 23.72
C ILE A 642 -19.73 40.09 22.51
N VAL A 643 -20.68 39.16 22.50
CA VAL A 643 -21.02 38.33 21.33
C VAL A 643 -22.51 38.44 21.04
N LEU A 644 -22.86 38.67 19.76
CA LEU A 644 -24.23 38.61 19.27
C LEU A 644 -24.41 37.26 18.58
N ASN A 645 -24.92 36.29 19.35
CA ASN A 645 -25.01 34.91 18.91
C ASN A 645 -26.32 34.68 18.14
N PHE A 646 -26.26 34.81 16.81
CA PHE A 646 -27.35 34.45 15.91
C PHE A 646 -27.23 32.97 15.49
N GLU A 647 -28.37 32.32 15.30
CA GLU A 647 -28.43 30.95 14.77
C GLU A 647 -27.90 30.87 13.32
N GLN A 648 -28.18 31.91 12.54
CA GLN A 648 -27.69 32.08 11.17
C GLN A 648 -27.44 33.56 10.87
N VAL A 649 -26.68 33.83 9.82
CA VAL A 649 -26.36 35.21 9.39
C VAL A 649 -27.01 35.57 8.05
N VAL A 650 -27.62 34.60 7.37
CA VAL A 650 -28.36 34.80 6.13
C VAL A 650 -29.82 34.46 6.39
N TYR A 651 -30.74 35.35 6.03
CA TYR A 651 -32.17 35.19 6.25
C TYR A 651 -32.95 35.44 4.97
N ASP A 652 -33.80 34.49 4.63
CA ASP A 652 -34.66 34.52 3.45
C ASP A 652 -36.06 34.96 3.85
N ILE A 653 -36.66 35.90 3.10
CA ILE A 653 -37.99 36.42 3.41
C ILE A 653 -38.79 36.77 2.17
N CYS A 654 -40.08 36.44 2.23
CA CYS A 654 -41.05 36.70 1.17
C CYS A 654 -41.85 37.97 1.40
N LYS A 655 -41.92 38.80 0.36
CA LYS A 655 -42.84 39.94 0.35
C LYS A 655 -44.30 39.46 0.42
N PRO A 656 -45.19 40.19 1.14
CA PRO A 656 -44.97 41.43 1.87
C PRO A 656 -44.65 41.21 3.37
N ASN A 657 -44.26 40.01 3.78
CA ASN A 657 -44.10 39.67 5.19
C ASN A 657 -42.88 40.35 5.81
N ASP A 658 -43.04 40.80 7.04
CA ASP A 658 -41.95 41.27 7.90
C ASP A 658 -41.32 40.07 8.65
N ILE A 659 -40.09 40.21 9.17
CA ILE A 659 -39.35 39.10 9.81
C ILE A 659 -38.86 39.46 11.21
N ASN A 660 -38.97 38.49 12.13
CA ASN A 660 -38.40 38.57 13.46
C ASN A 660 -37.17 37.67 13.55
N ILE A 661 -36.03 38.24 13.90
CA ILE A 661 -34.75 37.53 14.00
C ILE A 661 -34.32 37.49 15.48
N PRO A 662 -34.31 36.31 16.12
CA PRO A 662 -33.79 36.15 17.47
C PRO A 662 -32.26 36.07 17.46
N PHE A 663 -31.62 36.59 18.52
CA PHE A 663 -30.24 36.30 18.87
C PHE A 663 -30.06 36.31 20.38
N THR A 664 -29.00 35.67 20.86
CA THR A 664 -28.62 35.72 22.27
C THR A 664 -27.48 36.70 22.46
N TYR A 665 -27.66 37.67 23.36
CA TYR A 665 -26.59 38.56 23.79
C TYR A 665 -25.77 37.89 24.89
N GLU A 666 -24.48 37.70 24.63
CA GLU A 666 -23.53 37.07 25.53
C GLU A 666 -22.44 38.07 25.92
N ILE A 667 -22.00 38.04 27.17
CA ILE A 667 -20.88 38.86 27.65
C ILE A 667 -19.79 38.02 28.30
N GLY A 668 -18.54 38.35 28.01
CA GLY A 668 -17.35 37.64 28.45
C GLY A 668 -16.39 38.52 29.24
N LEU A 669 -15.25 37.96 29.64
CA LEU A 669 -14.09 38.70 30.18
C LEU A 669 -14.39 39.62 31.39
N GLY A 670 -15.46 39.34 32.15
CA GLY A 670 -15.88 40.16 33.29
C GLY A 670 -16.52 41.50 32.91
N PHE A 671 -16.93 41.65 31.64
CA PHE A 671 -17.65 42.81 31.15
C PHE A 671 -18.99 43.01 31.92
N ASN A 672 -19.33 44.26 32.24
CA ASN A 672 -20.46 44.59 33.11
C ASN A 672 -21.15 45.92 32.75
N GLU A 673 -20.95 46.40 31.52
CA GLU A 673 -21.61 47.60 31.03
C GLU A 673 -22.91 47.26 30.28
N GLN A 674 -23.87 48.18 30.29
CA GLN A 674 -25.07 48.07 29.48
C GLN A 674 -24.76 48.33 28.00
N SER A 675 -25.11 47.39 27.13
CA SER A 675 -25.06 47.53 25.68
C SER A 675 -26.43 47.88 25.12
N THR A 676 -26.48 48.89 24.25
CA THR A 676 -27.68 49.25 23.47
C THR A 676 -27.58 48.67 22.07
N PHE A 677 -28.68 48.12 21.56
CA PHE A 677 -28.74 47.51 20.24
C PHE A 677 -29.21 48.50 19.16
N SER A 678 -28.60 48.41 17.98
CA SER A 678 -29.01 49.22 16.82
C SER A 678 -28.72 48.49 15.51
N ALA A 679 -29.37 48.91 14.42
CA ALA A 679 -29.07 48.45 13.07
C ALA A 679 -28.75 49.66 12.18
N ILE A 680 -27.68 49.58 11.41
CA ILE A 680 -27.27 50.60 10.43
C ILE A 680 -27.13 49.98 9.04
N GLU A 681 -26.93 50.84 8.03
CA GLU A 681 -26.82 50.45 6.61
C GLU A 681 -28.07 49.74 6.07
N MET A 682 -29.22 49.93 6.73
CA MET A 682 -30.51 49.40 6.28
C MET A 682 -30.96 50.07 4.97
N PRO A 683 -31.59 49.32 4.05
CA PRO A 683 -32.16 49.87 2.84
C PRO A 683 -33.32 50.84 3.14
N ALA A 684 -33.54 51.79 2.23
CA ALA A 684 -34.60 52.78 2.39
C ALA A 684 -35.99 52.10 2.47
N GLY A 685 -36.74 52.38 3.54
CA GLY A 685 -38.07 51.80 3.77
C GLY A 685 -38.09 50.64 4.76
N LEU A 686 -36.93 50.10 5.15
CA LEU A 686 -36.81 49.09 6.21
C LEU A 686 -36.56 49.77 7.57
N THR A 687 -37.20 49.26 8.62
CA THR A 687 -36.99 49.67 10.00
C THR A 687 -36.71 48.46 10.88
N ALA A 688 -35.92 48.62 11.95
CA ALA A 688 -35.60 47.56 12.90
C ALA A 688 -35.99 48.00 14.32
N GLN A 689 -36.68 47.14 15.07
CA GLN A 689 -36.99 47.34 16.49
C GLN A 689 -36.43 46.19 17.32
N PHE A 690 -35.73 46.52 18.41
CA PHE A 690 -35.11 45.53 19.30
C PHE A 690 -35.95 45.33 20.57
N THR A 691 -36.20 44.07 20.93
CA THR A 691 -36.90 43.72 22.17
C THR A 691 -36.08 42.67 22.94
N PRO A 692 -35.44 43.03 24.08
CA PRO A 692 -35.28 44.38 24.63
C PRO A 692 -34.33 45.26 23.79
N VAL A 693 -34.38 46.60 23.98
CA VAL A 693 -33.51 47.56 23.26
C VAL A 693 -32.06 47.60 23.77
N SER A 694 -31.80 47.00 24.93
CA SER A 694 -30.49 46.96 25.59
C SER A 694 -30.40 45.78 26.54
N ALA A 695 -29.18 45.31 26.83
CA ALA A 695 -28.90 44.26 27.80
C ALA A 695 -27.60 44.55 28.57
N ASP A 696 -27.47 44.01 29.77
CA ASP A 696 -26.30 44.17 30.67
C ASP A 696 -25.89 42.87 31.39
N PHE A 697 -26.51 41.74 31.05
CA PHE A 697 -26.15 40.40 31.53
C PHE A 697 -26.15 39.37 30.39
N THR A 698 -25.33 38.32 30.53
CA THR A 698 -25.18 37.26 29.51
C THR A 698 -26.45 36.43 29.38
N ASP A 699 -26.59 35.72 28.26
CA ASP A 699 -27.72 34.84 27.94
C ASP A 699 -29.06 35.60 27.86
N THR A 700 -29.01 36.88 27.49
CA THR A 700 -30.21 37.69 27.28
C THR A 700 -30.76 37.42 25.87
N PRO A 701 -31.98 36.85 25.73
CA PRO A 701 -32.60 36.71 24.43
C PRO A 701 -33.06 38.07 23.91
N VAL A 702 -32.73 38.38 22.66
CA VAL A 702 -33.10 39.62 21.98
C VAL A 702 -33.76 39.27 20.66
N ILE A 703 -34.84 39.97 20.32
CA ILE A 703 -35.52 39.84 19.02
C ILE A 703 -35.38 41.16 18.27
N ILE A 704 -34.99 41.06 16.99
CA ILE A 704 -35.02 42.16 16.03
C ILE A 704 -36.26 42.00 15.15
N ASP A 705 -37.19 42.95 15.21
CA ASP A 705 -38.36 43.03 14.33
C ASP A 705 -38.03 43.95 13.15
N PHE A 706 -37.84 43.36 11.96
CA PHE A 706 -37.59 44.08 10.71
C PHE A 706 -38.91 44.32 9.98
N GLN A 707 -39.34 45.59 9.94
CA GLN A 707 -40.60 46.02 9.33
C GLN A 707 -40.39 46.84 8.05
N GLY A 708 -41.30 46.69 7.09
CA GLY A 708 -41.32 47.46 5.84
C GLY A 708 -40.76 46.71 4.63
N ILE A 709 -40.62 45.38 4.73
CA ILE A 709 -40.05 44.51 3.69
C ILE A 709 -40.87 44.59 2.40
N SER A 710 -42.18 44.83 2.50
CA SER A 710 -43.08 45.03 1.35
C SER A 710 -42.61 46.12 0.37
N ASN A 711 -41.83 47.11 0.83
CA ASN A 711 -41.35 48.23 0.03
C ASN A 711 -39.98 48.00 -0.60
N LEU A 712 -39.30 46.91 -0.26
CA LEU A 712 -37.99 46.57 -0.81
C LEU A 712 -38.13 45.91 -2.18
N SER A 713 -37.13 46.10 -3.04
CA SER A 713 -36.97 45.31 -4.26
C SER A 713 -36.45 43.91 -3.91
N VAL A 714 -36.65 42.95 -4.80
CA VAL A 714 -35.98 41.64 -4.67
C VAL A 714 -34.46 41.86 -4.70
N GLY A 715 -33.75 41.19 -3.80
CA GLY A 715 -32.29 41.31 -3.70
C GLY A 715 -31.75 41.00 -2.31
N THR A 716 -30.42 41.07 -2.19
CA THR A 716 -29.68 40.80 -0.95
C THR A 716 -29.25 42.11 -0.31
N TYR A 717 -29.59 42.28 0.96
CA TYR A 717 -29.31 43.49 1.74
C TYR A 717 -28.42 43.16 2.95
N PRO A 718 -27.16 43.65 2.99
CA PRO A 718 -26.35 43.56 4.19
C PRO A 718 -26.85 44.56 5.23
N ILE A 719 -27.09 44.10 6.46
CA ILE A 719 -27.55 44.91 7.60
C ILE A 719 -26.55 44.73 8.72
N ARG A 720 -25.97 45.84 9.19
CA ARG A 720 -25.03 45.83 10.32
C ARG A 720 -25.79 46.00 11.63
N VAL A 721 -25.82 44.95 12.44
CA VAL A 721 -26.38 44.97 13.79
C VAL A 721 -25.26 45.27 14.77
N LEU A 722 -25.43 46.28 15.62
CA LEU A 722 -24.45 46.69 16.62
C LEU A 722 -24.96 46.51 18.04
N ALA A 723 -24.04 46.17 18.93
CA ALA A 723 -24.17 46.36 20.37
C ALA A 723 -23.12 47.37 20.84
N THR A 724 -23.58 48.52 21.34
CA THR A 724 -22.73 49.63 21.76
C THR A 724 -22.87 49.85 23.27
N SER A 725 -21.75 49.75 24.00
CA SER A 725 -21.61 50.18 25.39
C SER A 725 -20.79 51.46 25.49
N ALA A 726 -20.38 51.85 26.71
CA ALA A 726 -19.52 53.02 26.90
C ALA A 726 -18.08 52.78 26.41
N THR A 727 -17.57 51.54 26.49
CA THR A 727 -16.19 51.20 26.15
C THR A 727 -16.02 50.32 24.93
N VAL A 728 -17.03 49.52 24.58
CA VAL A 728 -16.95 48.52 23.50
C VAL A 728 -18.10 48.72 22.51
N THR A 729 -17.82 48.55 21.22
CA THR A 729 -18.85 48.35 20.20
C THR A 729 -18.52 47.09 19.42
N LYS A 730 -19.49 46.20 19.30
CA LYS A 730 -19.41 44.99 18.49
C LYS A 730 -20.48 45.00 17.43
N GLU A 731 -20.19 44.36 16.30
CA GLU A 731 -21.09 44.29 15.17
C GLU A 731 -21.12 42.89 14.55
N VAL A 732 -22.27 42.53 14.01
CA VAL A 732 -22.47 41.37 13.14
C VAL A 732 -23.22 41.84 11.90
N ILE A 733 -22.79 41.36 10.73
CA ILE A 733 -23.45 41.66 9.45
C ILE A 733 -24.43 40.53 9.15
N LEU A 734 -25.71 40.86 9.08
CA LEU A 734 -26.75 39.95 8.59
C LEU A 734 -26.98 40.20 7.10
N GLN A 735 -27.23 39.14 6.33
CA GLN A 735 -27.70 39.24 4.95
C GLN A 735 -29.19 38.92 4.89
N LEU A 736 -30.00 39.92 4.60
CA LEU A 736 -31.44 39.74 4.36
C LEU A 736 -31.67 39.57 2.86
N ARG A 737 -32.05 38.38 2.41
CA ARG A 737 -32.42 38.10 1.01
C ARG A 737 -33.94 38.19 0.88
N VAL A 738 -34.38 39.18 0.11
CA VAL A 738 -35.81 39.47 -0.09
C VAL A 738 -36.26 38.91 -1.42
N TYR A 739 -37.31 38.10 -1.40
CA TYR A 739 -37.92 37.44 -2.56
C TYR A 739 -39.39 37.86 -2.74
N ASP A 740 -39.96 37.61 -3.92
CA ASP A 740 -41.40 37.74 -4.19
C ASP A 740 -41.92 36.56 -5.03
N ASP A 741 -43.23 36.54 -5.28
CA ASP A 741 -43.92 35.50 -6.05
C ASP A 741 -43.96 35.79 -7.57
N ASN A 742 -43.20 36.76 -8.05
CA ASN A 742 -43.19 37.18 -9.44
C ASN A 742 -41.91 36.71 -10.16
N PHE A 743 -42.03 35.59 -10.86
CA PHE A 743 -40.91 34.94 -11.54
C PHE A 743 -40.72 35.43 -12.98
N GLU A 744 -39.47 35.67 -13.37
CA GLU A 744 -39.11 35.81 -14.78
C GLU A 744 -39.13 34.44 -15.48
N ALA A 745 -39.44 34.42 -16.78
CA ALA A 745 -39.43 33.19 -17.56
C ALA A 745 -38.00 32.65 -17.70
N VAL A 746 -37.80 31.39 -17.33
CA VAL A 746 -36.51 30.70 -17.46
C VAL A 746 -36.17 30.46 -18.93
N GLN A 747 -34.96 30.84 -19.32
CA GLN A 747 -34.35 30.64 -20.61
C GLN A 747 -33.35 29.48 -20.53
N LEU A 748 -33.62 28.43 -21.31
CA LEU A 748 -32.73 27.28 -21.42
C LEU A 748 -31.53 27.63 -22.33
N LEU A 749 -30.33 27.20 -21.94
CA LEU A 749 -29.06 27.55 -22.57
C LEU A 749 -28.37 26.34 -23.21
N SER A 750 -28.28 25.22 -22.50
CA SER A 750 -27.60 24.00 -22.95
C SER A 750 -28.32 22.75 -22.44
N PRO A 751 -28.36 21.65 -23.21
CA PRO A 751 -28.05 21.59 -24.65
C PRO A 751 -29.02 22.48 -25.45
N LEU A 752 -28.60 22.94 -26.64
CA LEU A 752 -29.49 23.72 -27.52
C LEU A 752 -30.68 22.85 -27.97
N ASP A 753 -31.81 23.48 -28.29
CA ASP A 753 -32.98 22.73 -28.78
C ASP A 753 -32.65 21.97 -30.08
N GLY A 754 -32.92 20.66 -30.08
CA GLY A 754 -32.59 19.73 -31.15
C GLY A 754 -31.14 19.25 -31.17
N PHE A 755 -30.39 19.41 -30.08
CA PHE A 755 -29.02 18.91 -29.97
C PHE A 755 -28.96 17.39 -30.18
N VAL A 756 -27.96 16.92 -30.90
CA VAL A 756 -27.74 15.49 -31.19
C VAL A 756 -26.46 15.01 -30.52
N ASP A 757 -26.37 13.71 -30.29
CA ASP A 757 -25.21 13.04 -29.68
C ASP A 757 -24.82 13.61 -28.30
N ALA A 758 -25.82 13.89 -27.45
CA ALA A 758 -25.57 14.24 -26.05
C ALA A 758 -25.04 13.03 -25.28
N SER A 759 -23.89 13.17 -24.61
CA SER A 759 -23.44 12.18 -23.63
C SER A 759 -24.47 12.03 -22.49
N LYS A 760 -24.45 10.89 -21.79
CA LYS A 760 -25.29 10.66 -20.61
C LYS A 760 -24.99 11.66 -19.49
N ASP A 761 -23.77 12.19 -19.44
CA ASP A 761 -23.33 13.20 -18.46
C ASP A 761 -23.65 14.64 -18.90
N ILE A 762 -24.61 14.82 -19.83
CA ILE A 762 -24.99 16.15 -20.32
C ILE A 762 -25.43 17.06 -19.18
N ILE A 763 -24.91 18.28 -19.14
CA ILE A 763 -25.35 19.30 -18.20
C ILE A 763 -26.46 20.13 -18.85
N LEU A 764 -27.66 20.03 -18.30
CA LEU A 764 -28.76 20.95 -18.58
C LEU A 764 -28.45 22.27 -17.89
N GLN A 765 -28.46 23.38 -18.63
CA GLN A 765 -28.15 24.71 -18.10
C GLN A 765 -29.19 25.73 -18.53
N TRP A 766 -29.55 26.63 -17.63
CA TRP A 766 -30.47 27.75 -17.87
C TRP A 766 -29.94 29.04 -17.24
N ASN A 767 -30.66 30.15 -17.43
CA ASN A 767 -30.28 31.41 -16.79
C ASN A 767 -30.73 31.48 -15.30
N ALA A 768 -29.79 31.81 -14.42
CA ALA A 768 -30.09 32.18 -13.04
C ALA A 768 -30.76 33.56 -12.95
N ALA A 769 -31.70 33.73 -12.01
CA ALA A 769 -32.25 35.05 -11.64
C ALA A 769 -32.22 35.23 -10.11
N LEU A 770 -31.95 36.45 -9.63
CA LEU A 770 -31.76 36.76 -8.20
C LEU A 770 -32.98 36.42 -7.32
N GLY A 771 -34.17 36.28 -7.92
CA GLY A 771 -35.41 35.93 -7.22
C GLY A 771 -35.65 34.42 -7.07
N ASN A 772 -34.85 33.58 -7.72
CA ASN A 772 -35.07 32.13 -7.74
C ASN A 772 -34.04 31.48 -6.81
N THR A 773 -34.50 30.69 -5.84
CA THR A 773 -33.63 29.92 -4.95
C THR A 773 -33.59 28.44 -5.32
N LEU A 774 -34.62 27.97 -6.05
CA LEU A 774 -34.77 26.59 -6.50
C LEU A 774 -35.33 26.56 -7.93
N TYR A 775 -35.18 25.42 -8.59
CA TYR A 775 -35.67 25.14 -9.92
C TYR A 775 -36.21 23.72 -9.98
N ASP A 776 -37.46 23.55 -10.41
CA ASP A 776 -38.00 22.23 -10.76
C ASP A 776 -37.62 21.93 -12.22
N VAL A 777 -36.81 20.90 -12.41
CA VAL A 777 -36.39 20.39 -13.72
C VAL A 777 -37.18 19.12 -13.99
N GLU A 778 -37.77 19.02 -15.18
CA GLU A 778 -38.44 17.81 -15.65
C GLU A 778 -37.83 17.35 -16.96
N ILE A 779 -37.65 16.03 -17.09
CA ILE A 779 -37.16 15.35 -18.29
C ILE A 779 -38.17 14.26 -18.67
N SER A 780 -38.54 14.24 -19.94
CA SER A 780 -39.61 13.41 -20.49
C SER A 780 -39.18 12.74 -21.79
N THR A 781 -39.76 11.58 -22.08
CA THR A 781 -39.61 10.89 -23.37
C THR A 781 -40.59 11.40 -24.44
N ASP A 782 -41.53 12.27 -24.06
CA ASP A 782 -42.47 12.92 -24.98
C ASP A 782 -42.56 14.45 -24.75
N ALA A 783 -42.77 15.19 -25.85
CA ALA A 783 -42.88 16.65 -25.83
C ALA A 783 -44.09 17.19 -25.03
N GLY A 784 -45.08 16.34 -24.74
CA GLY A 784 -46.26 16.69 -23.95
C GLY A 784 -46.05 16.55 -22.45
N PHE A 785 -44.92 15.99 -22.00
CA PHE A 785 -44.64 15.66 -20.59
C PHE A 785 -45.70 14.71 -20.00
N SER A 786 -46.14 13.74 -20.80
CA SER A 786 -47.04 12.67 -20.36
C SER A 786 -46.27 11.54 -19.66
N ASN A 787 -45.01 11.34 -20.03
CA ASN A 787 -44.08 10.32 -19.55
C ASN A 787 -42.79 10.98 -19.02
N ILE A 788 -42.90 11.62 -17.85
CA ILE A 788 -41.75 12.15 -17.12
C ILE A 788 -40.94 10.96 -16.59
N ILE A 789 -39.68 10.89 -16.99
CA ILE A 789 -38.73 9.87 -16.51
C ILE A 789 -37.94 10.39 -15.31
N GLU A 790 -37.75 11.70 -15.22
CA GLU A 790 -36.93 12.31 -14.19
C GLU A 790 -37.48 13.68 -13.81
N SER A 791 -37.55 13.95 -12.52
CA SER A 791 -37.88 15.27 -11.99
C SER A 791 -37.01 15.57 -10.78
N ALA A 792 -36.42 16.75 -10.72
CA ALA A 792 -35.60 17.17 -9.59
C ALA A 792 -35.88 18.63 -9.24
N THR A 793 -35.69 18.97 -7.96
CA THR A 793 -35.65 20.37 -7.50
C THR A 793 -34.20 20.70 -7.14
N VAL A 794 -33.59 21.67 -7.82
CA VAL A 794 -32.18 22.04 -7.59
C VAL A 794 -32.02 23.51 -7.26
N SER A 795 -30.99 23.87 -6.48
CA SER A 795 -30.66 25.26 -6.13
C SER A 795 -29.71 25.94 -7.12
N THR A 796 -29.13 25.18 -8.05
CA THR A 796 -28.19 25.64 -9.08
C THR A 796 -28.93 25.98 -10.38
N ASP A 797 -28.24 26.65 -11.30
CA ASP A 797 -28.72 26.93 -12.67
C ASP A 797 -28.32 25.84 -13.68
N THR A 798 -27.90 24.69 -13.14
CA THR A 798 -27.48 23.51 -13.87
C THR A 798 -28.07 22.25 -13.26
N TYR A 799 -28.24 21.21 -14.08
CA TYR A 799 -28.66 19.86 -13.67
C TYR A 799 -28.05 18.80 -14.58
N SER A 800 -27.48 17.74 -13.99
CA SER A 800 -27.01 16.56 -14.72
C SER A 800 -28.04 15.43 -14.55
N PRO A 801 -28.73 15.00 -15.63
CA PRO A 801 -29.69 13.91 -15.57
C PRO A 801 -29.03 12.57 -15.22
N VAL A 802 -29.77 11.69 -14.52
CA VAL A 802 -29.26 10.34 -14.16
C VAL A 802 -30.09 9.20 -14.75
N GLN A 803 -31.35 9.44 -15.14
CA GLN A 803 -32.27 8.43 -15.68
C GLN A 803 -32.41 8.48 -17.21
N ILE A 804 -31.52 9.19 -17.90
CA ILE A 804 -31.51 9.19 -19.36
C ILE A 804 -30.74 7.98 -19.90
N ASP A 805 -31.38 7.24 -20.80
CA ASP A 805 -30.78 6.18 -21.59
C ASP A 805 -30.13 6.73 -22.87
N ASN A 806 -29.13 6.01 -23.36
CA ASN A 806 -28.49 6.30 -24.65
C ASN A 806 -29.41 5.99 -25.83
N ASN A 807 -29.06 6.51 -27.02
CA ASN A 807 -29.83 6.33 -28.25
C ASN A 807 -31.32 6.70 -28.13
N SER A 808 -31.63 7.74 -27.34
CA SER A 808 -33.00 8.13 -27.01
C SER A 808 -33.22 9.63 -27.16
N GLN A 809 -34.45 10.04 -27.44
CA GLN A 809 -34.83 11.44 -27.51
C GLN A 809 -35.48 11.88 -26.20
N TYR A 810 -35.01 12.99 -25.63
CA TYR A 810 -35.56 13.59 -24.43
C TYR A 810 -36.03 15.01 -24.65
N PHE A 811 -37.01 15.40 -23.85
CA PHE A 811 -37.58 16.74 -23.76
C PHE A 811 -37.42 17.23 -22.33
N TRP A 812 -36.94 18.45 -22.15
CA TRP A 812 -36.74 19.01 -20.82
C TRP A 812 -37.27 20.43 -20.70
N ARG A 813 -37.65 20.78 -19.48
CA ARG A 813 -38.17 22.10 -19.12
C ARG A 813 -37.84 22.42 -17.67
N VAL A 814 -37.74 23.70 -17.36
CA VAL A 814 -37.36 24.19 -16.04
C VAL A 814 -38.39 25.20 -15.55
N LYS A 815 -38.80 25.09 -14.29
CA LYS A 815 -39.71 26.03 -13.61
C LYS A 815 -38.97 26.65 -12.42
N PRO A 816 -38.91 27.99 -12.31
CA PRO A 816 -38.25 28.64 -11.19
C PRO A 816 -39.12 28.57 -9.92
N LYS A 817 -38.48 28.54 -8.77
CA LYS A 817 -39.12 28.44 -7.46
C LYS A 817 -38.34 29.24 -6.41
N ASN A 818 -39.06 29.72 -5.41
CA ASN A 818 -38.47 30.22 -4.17
C ASN A 818 -39.44 29.94 -3.01
N ASP A 819 -39.10 30.41 -1.81
CA ASP A 819 -39.94 30.20 -0.61
C ASP A 819 -41.31 30.89 -0.70
N CYS A 820 -41.49 31.82 -1.66
CA CYS A 820 -42.70 32.61 -1.84
C CYS A 820 -43.68 31.98 -2.82
N GLY A 821 -43.20 31.10 -3.69
CA GLY A 821 -44.03 30.42 -4.68
C GLY A 821 -43.23 29.74 -5.78
N GLU A 822 -43.92 29.40 -6.85
CA GLU A 822 -43.36 28.79 -8.04
C GLU A 822 -43.84 29.53 -9.29
N GLY A 823 -42.95 29.63 -10.28
CA GLY A 823 -43.26 30.23 -11.58
C GLY A 823 -43.93 29.24 -12.54
N ILE A 824 -43.76 29.51 -13.84
CA ILE A 824 -44.20 28.62 -14.91
C ILE A 824 -43.01 27.92 -15.54
N PHE A 825 -43.24 26.72 -16.10
CA PHE A 825 -42.22 26.03 -16.89
C PHE A 825 -41.79 26.85 -18.10
N SER A 826 -40.50 26.75 -18.44
CA SER A 826 -39.89 27.29 -19.63
C SER A 826 -40.51 26.72 -20.92
N SER A 827 -40.13 27.28 -22.07
CA SER A 827 -40.27 26.56 -23.34
C SER A 827 -39.49 25.25 -23.28
N VAL A 828 -40.04 24.21 -23.90
CA VAL A 828 -39.44 22.87 -23.95
C VAL A 828 -38.27 22.87 -24.93
N PHE A 829 -37.12 22.34 -24.50
CA PHE A 829 -36.02 21.98 -25.39
C PHE A 829 -35.96 20.46 -25.54
N SER A 830 -35.43 20.01 -26.67
CA SER A 830 -35.21 18.59 -26.96
C SER A 830 -33.73 18.30 -27.25
N PHE A 831 -33.30 17.07 -26.96
CA PHE A 831 -32.01 16.55 -27.39
C PHE A 831 -32.07 15.04 -27.62
N THR A 832 -31.14 14.48 -28.38
CA THR A 832 -30.94 13.04 -28.51
C THR A 832 -29.62 12.64 -27.88
N THR A 833 -29.63 11.57 -27.10
CA THR A 833 -28.42 11.00 -26.49
C THR A 833 -27.58 10.22 -27.50
N ILE A 834 -26.28 10.11 -27.22
CA ILE A 834 -25.31 9.44 -28.07
C ILE A 834 -25.69 7.99 -28.34
N GLN A 835 -25.36 7.50 -29.53
CA GLN A 835 -25.56 6.11 -29.89
C GLN A 835 -24.43 5.26 -29.29
N PHE A 836 -24.79 4.24 -28.51
CA PHE A 836 -23.84 3.22 -28.07
C PHE A 836 -23.74 2.12 -29.11
N ASN A 837 -22.52 1.83 -29.51
CA ASN A 837 -22.22 0.65 -30.31
C ASN A 837 -21.22 -0.20 -29.56
N CYS A 838 -21.52 -1.48 -29.45
CA CYS A 838 -20.67 -2.45 -28.79
C CYS A 838 -20.01 -3.34 -29.83
N THR A 839 -18.74 -3.65 -29.60
CA THR A 839 -17.99 -4.62 -30.40
C THR A 839 -17.23 -5.56 -29.47
N THR A 840 -16.92 -6.74 -29.97
CA THR A 840 -16.07 -7.70 -29.28
C THR A 840 -14.78 -7.84 -30.06
N LYS A 841 -13.64 -7.69 -29.38
CA LYS A 841 -12.32 -7.90 -29.98
C LYS A 841 -11.56 -8.97 -29.22
N ASP A 842 -11.14 -10.01 -29.93
CA ASP A 842 -10.33 -11.10 -29.38
C ASP A 842 -8.84 -10.74 -29.43
N ALA A 843 -8.10 -11.19 -28.42
CA ALA A 843 -6.64 -11.13 -28.44
C ALA A 843 -6.08 -12.18 -29.42
N THR A 844 -4.98 -11.82 -30.10
CA THR A 844 -4.25 -12.74 -30.98
C THR A 844 -3.10 -13.43 -30.23
N ALA A 845 -2.53 -14.49 -30.82
CA ALA A 845 -1.40 -15.26 -30.26
C ALA A 845 -1.67 -16.03 -28.95
N LEU A 846 -2.91 -16.50 -28.76
CA LEU A 846 -3.29 -17.45 -27.70
C LEU A 846 -3.26 -18.91 -28.21
N PRO A 847 -3.04 -19.91 -27.33
CA PRO A 847 -2.84 -19.79 -25.90
C PRO A 847 -1.42 -19.35 -25.51
N ILE A 848 -1.30 -18.60 -24.41
CA ILE A 848 0.00 -18.23 -23.80
C ILE A 848 0.24 -19.11 -22.58
N SER A 849 1.37 -19.84 -22.56
CA SER A 849 1.73 -20.70 -21.43
C SER A 849 2.21 -19.90 -20.22
N ILE A 850 1.70 -20.24 -19.03
CA ILE A 850 2.18 -19.79 -17.73
C ILE A 850 3.18 -20.83 -17.23
N SER A 851 4.44 -20.42 -17.05
CA SER A 851 5.56 -21.31 -16.71
C SER A 851 5.42 -21.90 -15.31
N SER A 852 5.54 -23.23 -15.16
CA SER A 852 5.52 -23.88 -13.85
C SER A 852 6.77 -23.67 -12.99
N SER A 853 7.59 -22.67 -13.32
CA SER A 853 8.90 -22.43 -12.72
C SER A 853 9.09 -20.93 -12.55
N GLY A 854 9.52 -20.52 -11.36
CA GLY A 854 9.65 -19.11 -10.97
C GLY A 854 8.30 -18.51 -10.61
N THR A 855 8.19 -17.19 -10.69
CA THR A 855 6.94 -16.43 -10.53
C THR A 855 6.69 -15.66 -11.83
N PRO A 856 6.20 -16.32 -12.89
CA PRO A 856 6.14 -15.73 -14.22
C PRO A 856 5.08 -14.62 -14.30
N VAL A 857 5.33 -13.68 -15.21
CA VAL A 857 4.34 -12.67 -15.62
C VAL A 857 4.14 -12.83 -17.12
N ILE A 858 2.90 -13.09 -17.53
CA ILE A 858 2.52 -13.10 -18.95
C ILE A 858 1.62 -11.90 -19.23
N SER A 859 1.64 -11.44 -20.48
CA SER A 859 0.72 -10.41 -20.93
C SER A 859 0.12 -10.77 -22.28
N SER A 860 -1.14 -10.38 -22.48
CA SER A 860 -1.83 -10.45 -23.76
C SER A 860 -2.41 -9.07 -24.07
N LYS A 861 -2.50 -8.73 -25.36
CA LYS A 861 -2.83 -7.38 -25.82
C LYS A 861 -3.98 -7.37 -26.82
N ILE A 862 -4.83 -6.36 -26.70
CA ILE A 862 -5.83 -5.99 -27.70
C ILE A 862 -5.58 -4.53 -28.07
N VAL A 863 -5.56 -4.23 -29.37
CA VAL A 863 -5.33 -2.87 -29.87
C VAL A 863 -6.57 -2.36 -30.55
N PHE A 864 -7.06 -1.17 -30.17
CA PHE A 864 -8.10 -0.45 -30.92
C PHE A 864 -7.45 0.72 -31.68
N TYR A 865 -8.00 1.04 -32.84
CA TYR A 865 -7.51 2.11 -33.72
C TYR A 865 -8.47 3.32 -33.73
N GLU A 866 -9.65 3.14 -33.16
CA GLU A 866 -10.68 4.14 -32.98
C GLU A 866 -10.41 4.97 -31.71
N ASP A 867 -10.60 6.28 -31.81
CA ASP A 867 -10.52 7.21 -30.69
C ASP A 867 -11.95 7.59 -30.26
N LEU A 868 -12.59 6.65 -29.58
CA LEU A 868 -13.96 6.79 -29.06
C LEU A 868 -13.96 6.60 -27.53
N PRO A 869 -14.76 7.38 -26.78
CA PRO A 869 -14.89 7.20 -25.34
C PRO A 869 -15.52 5.85 -25.00
N VAL A 870 -14.94 5.13 -24.05
CA VAL A 870 -15.50 3.89 -23.49
C VAL A 870 -16.75 4.23 -22.69
N ALA A 871 -17.84 3.55 -22.98
CA ALA A 871 -19.11 3.67 -22.26
C ALA A 871 -19.33 2.54 -21.25
N ASP A 872 -18.90 1.34 -21.62
CA ASP A 872 -18.97 0.12 -20.81
C ASP A 872 -17.97 -0.91 -21.35
N MET A 873 -17.50 -1.81 -20.49
CA MET A 873 -16.54 -2.82 -20.88
C MET A 873 -16.67 -4.09 -20.04
N ASN A 874 -16.74 -5.23 -20.73
CA ASN A 874 -16.63 -6.55 -20.13
C ASN A 874 -15.35 -7.25 -20.57
N VAL A 875 -14.77 -8.05 -19.67
CA VAL A 875 -13.53 -8.80 -19.93
C VAL A 875 -13.80 -10.29 -19.94
N VAL A 876 -13.61 -10.94 -21.08
CA VAL A 876 -13.82 -12.38 -21.25
C VAL A 876 -12.49 -13.11 -21.09
N ILE A 877 -12.42 -14.06 -20.16
CA ILE A 877 -11.21 -14.84 -19.87
C ILE A 877 -11.54 -16.34 -19.80
N ASP A 878 -10.80 -17.13 -20.58
CA ASP A 878 -10.63 -18.58 -20.38
C ASP A 878 -9.16 -18.84 -20.04
N LEU A 879 -8.90 -19.28 -18.81
CA LEU A 879 -7.56 -19.47 -18.27
C LEU A 879 -7.51 -20.77 -17.50
N GLU A 880 -6.56 -21.64 -17.85
CA GLU A 880 -6.23 -22.81 -17.06
C GLU A 880 -5.11 -22.48 -16.07
N HIS A 881 -5.26 -22.88 -14.81
CA HIS A 881 -4.21 -22.82 -13.80
C HIS A 881 -4.47 -23.83 -12.70
N THR A 882 -3.40 -24.33 -12.09
CA THR A 882 -3.50 -25.37 -11.07
C THR A 882 -4.08 -24.84 -9.77
N PHE A 883 -3.75 -23.60 -9.38
CA PHE A 883 -4.34 -22.91 -8.22
C PHE A 883 -4.59 -21.43 -8.52
N LEU A 884 -5.81 -20.94 -8.28
CA LEU A 884 -6.12 -19.52 -8.50
C LEU A 884 -5.59 -18.61 -7.38
N ALA A 885 -5.24 -19.15 -6.21
CA ALA A 885 -4.62 -18.38 -5.12
C ALA A 885 -3.28 -17.72 -5.51
N ASP A 886 -2.64 -18.21 -6.56
CA ASP A 886 -1.33 -17.73 -6.99
C ASP A 886 -1.44 -16.56 -7.98
N LEU A 887 -2.61 -16.41 -8.61
CA LEU A 887 -2.81 -15.49 -9.72
C LEU A 887 -3.28 -14.11 -9.28
N VAL A 888 -2.65 -13.09 -9.87
CA VAL A 888 -3.18 -11.72 -9.94
C VAL A 888 -3.40 -11.40 -11.41
N ILE A 889 -4.64 -11.07 -11.76
CA ILE A 889 -5.06 -10.77 -13.13
C ILE A 889 -5.56 -9.32 -13.16
N SER A 890 -4.97 -8.52 -14.04
CA SER A 890 -5.33 -7.11 -14.18
C SER A 890 -5.42 -6.67 -15.64
N LEU A 891 -6.36 -5.77 -15.92
CA LEU A 891 -6.47 -5.08 -17.20
C LEU A 891 -5.92 -3.66 -17.04
N THR A 892 -5.06 -3.24 -17.96
CA THR A 892 -4.52 -1.88 -18.04
C THR A 892 -5.01 -1.20 -19.31
N SER A 893 -5.58 0.00 -19.19
CA SER A 893 -5.98 0.82 -20.34
C SER A 893 -4.80 1.55 -20.98
N PRO A 894 -4.94 2.06 -22.21
CA PRO A 894 -3.94 2.92 -22.85
C PRO A 894 -3.60 4.20 -22.05
N ALA A 895 -4.54 4.68 -21.22
CA ALA A 895 -4.34 5.83 -20.33
C ALA A 895 -3.54 5.49 -19.06
N GLY A 896 -3.34 4.19 -18.78
CA GLY A 896 -2.61 3.70 -17.61
C GLY A 896 -3.50 3.35 -16.40
N THR A 897 -4.82 3.40 -16.55
CA THR A 897 -5.76 2.94 -15.51
C THR A 897 -5.67 1.43 -15.39
N VAL A 898 -5.61 0.92 -14.16
CA VAL A 898 -5.46 -0.52 -13.87
C VAL A 898 -6.64 -1.01 -13.05
N VAL A 899 -7.32 -2.05 -13.55
CA VAL A 899 -8.41 -2.73 -12.84
C VAL A 899 -8.02 -4.18 -12.60
N THR A 900 -8.02 -4.60 -11.34
CA THR A 900 -7.75 -5.98 -10.95
C THR A 900 -9.03 -6.80 -11.04
N LEU A 901 -9.03 -7.85 -11.86
CA LEU A 901 -10.17 -8.74 -12.04
C LEU A 901 -10.20 -9.81 -10.95
N VAL A 902 -9.03 -10.40 -10.67
CA VAL A 902 -8.82 -11.48 -9.69
C VAL A 902 -7.49 -11.23 -8.97
N SER A 903 -7.44 -11.47 -7.67
CA SER A 903 -6.23 -11.34 -6.85
C SER A 903 -6.21 -12.41 -5.78
N SER A 904 -5.32 -13.39 -5.92
CA SER A 904 -5.11 -14.51 -5.00
C SER A 904 -6.40 -15.14 -4.48
N SER A 905 -7.35 -15.35 -5.39
CA SER A 905 -8.72 -15.76 -5.05
C SER A 905 -8.93 -17.27 -5.17
N CYS A 906 -9.98 -17.79 -4.55
CA CYS A 906 -10.43 -19.19 -4.69
C CYS A 906 -9.50 -20.31 -4.21
N GLY A 907 -8.43 -20.00 -3.46
CA GLY A 907 -7.62 -21.02 -2.80
C GLY A 907 -7.03 -22.03 -3.79
N GLU A 908 -7.18 -23.32 -3.48
CA GLU A 908 -6.70 -24.42 -4.33
C GLU A 908 -7.59 -24.73 -5.55
N SER A 909 -8.66 -23.96 -5.75
CA SER A 909 -9.59 -24.18 -6.87
C SER A 909 -8.94 -23.77 -8.20
N ARG A 910 -9.44 -24.34 -9.31
CA ARG A 910 -8.74 -24.31 -10.60
C ARG A 910 -9.53 -23.61 -11.68
N ASN A 911 -8.81 -22.99 -12.61
CA ASN A 911 -9.32 -22.48 -13.88
C ASN A 911 -10.35 -21.34 -13.76
N ILE A 912 -10.39 -20.49 -14.79
CA ILE A 912 -11.35 -19.41 -14.97
C ILE A 912 -11.99 -19.58 -16.35
N ASN A 913 -13.31 -19.51 -16.42
CA ASN A 913 -14.06 -19.44 -17.68
C ASN A 913 -15.23 -18.47 -17.48
N ALA A 914 -14.92 -17.17 -17.52
CA ALA A 914 -15.82 -16.13 -17.05
C ALA A 914 -15.76 -14.86 -17.89
N THR A 915 -16.88 -14.13 -17.86
CA THR A 915 -17.00 -12.76 -18.33
C THR A 915 -17.08 -11.86 -17.10
N PHE A 916 -16.11 -10.96 -16.94
CA PHE A 916 -16.10 -9.98 -15.87
C PHE A 916 -16.91 -8.75 -16.29
N ASP A 917 -17.90 -8.38 -15.48
CA ASP A 917 -18.88 -7.31 -15.70
C ASP A 917 -19.27 -6.69 -14.33
N ASP A 918 -19.27 -5.36 -14.22
CA ASP A 918 -19.56 -4.64 -12.98
C ASP A 918 -21.00 -4.83 -12.47
N ASP A 919 -21.95 -5.07 -13.38
CA ASP A 919 -23.37 -5.27 -13.09
C ASP A 919 -23.71 -6.73 -12.73
N SER A 920 -22.72 -7.61 -12.75
CA SER A 920 -22.87 -9.02 -12.41
C SER A 920 -22.72 -9.28 -10.89
N PRO A 921 -23.20 -10.42 -10.36
CA PRO A 921 -22.95 -10.82 -8.97
C PRO A 921 -21.47 -11.14 -8.73
N SER A 922 -20.99 -10.97 -7.49
CA SER A 922 -19.63 -11.42 -7.09
C SER A 922 -19.41 -12.89 -7.43
N PHE A 923 -18.21 -13.22 -7.93
CA PHE A 923 -17.89 -14.62 -8.21
C PHE A 923 -17.86 -15.46 -6.93
N ASN A 924 -18.40 -16.67 -7.01
CA ASN A 924 -18.25 -17.70 -5.99
C ASN A 924 -17.24 -18.74 -6.49
N CYS A 925 -16.37 -19.20 -5.60
CA CYS A 925 -15.34 -20.16 -5.93
C CYS A 925 -15.92 -21.59 -5.98
N SER A 926 -16.16 -22.12 -7.17
CA SER A 926 -16.45 -23.54 -7.40
C SER A 926 -15.16 -24.36 -7.53
N ILE A 927 -15.28 -25.68 -7.72
CA ILE A 927 -14.10 -26.57 -7.79
C ILE A 927 -13.34 -26.40 -9.12
N ASP A 928 -14.06 -26.51 -10.25
CA ASP A 928 -13.49 -26.41 -11.61
C ASP A 928 -14.60 -26.27 -12.67
N PRO A 929 -14.60 -25.20 -13.50
CA PRO A 929 -13.83 -23.99 -13.32
C PRO A 929 -14.22 -23.28 -12.02
N ALA A 930 -13.26 -22.65 -11.35
CA ALA A 930 -13.47 -22.03 -10.06
C ALA A 930 -14.23 -20.72 -10.17
N ILE A 931 -13.96 -19.94 -11.22
CA ILE A 931 -14.71 -18.73 -11.56
C ILE A 931 -15.37 -18.98 -12.92
N SER A 932 -16.69 -18.87 -13.00
CA SER A 932 -17.41 -19.08 -14.26
C SER A 932 -18.69 -18.28 -14.43
N GLY A 933 -19.08 -18.10 -15.70
CA GLY A 933 -20.26 -17.32 -16.08
C GLY A 933 -20.00 -15.82 -16.08
N MET A 934 -21.05 -15.01 -15.95
CA MET A 934 -20.92 -13.55 -15.80
C MET A 934 -20.75 -13.22 -14.32
N VAL A 935 -19.66 -12.54 -13.97
CA VAL A 935 -19.26 -12.31 -12.58
C VAL A 935 -18.66 -10.92 -12.40
N LYS A 936 -18.77 -10.38 -11.19
CA LYS A 936 -18.16 -9.11 -10.84
C LYS A 936 -16.65 -9.23 -10.64
N PRO A 937 -15.81 -8.36 -11.25
CA PRO A 937 -14.39 -8.27 -10.92
C PRO A 937 -14.16 -7.70 -9.52
N LEU A 938 -12.94 -7.87 -8.98
CA LEU A 938 -12.56 -7.30 -7.67
C LEU A 938 -12.45 -5.77 -7.69
N GLY A 939 -11.91 -5.19 -8.76
CA GLY A 939 -11.95 -3.75 -9.03
C GLY A 939 -13.05 -3.41 -10.05
N SER A 940 -13.50 -2.15 -10.07
CA SER A 940 -14.58 -1.70 -10.96
C SER A 940 -14.08 -1.44 -12.39
N LEU A 941 -14.69 -2.07 -13.39
CA LEU A 941 -14.48 -1.79 -14.81
C LEU A 941 -15.02 -0.41 -15.22
N SER A 942 -15.98 0.15 -14.48
CA SER A 942 -16.47 1.54 -14.67
C SER A 942 -15.36 2.57 -14.55
N ALA A 943 -14.22 2.23 -13.94
CA ALA A 943 -13.04 3.08 -13.89
C ALA A 943 -12.50 3.47 -15.29
N PHE A 944 -12.85 2.72 -16.33
CA PHE A 944 -12.47 2.99 -17.72
C PHE A 944 -13.46 3.88 -18.46
N ASN A 945 -14.66 4.12 -17.92
CA ASN A 945 -15.70 4.87 -18.60
C ASN A 945 -15.24 6.33 -18.83
N GLY A 946 -15.45 6.83 -20.04
CA GLY A 946 -15.00 8.14 -20.51
C GLY A 946 -13.55 8.18 -21.03
N GLU A 947 -12.74 7.15 -20.81
CA GLU A 947 -11.40 7.05 -21.41
C GLU A 947 -11.49 6.77 -22.92
N SER A 948 -10.49 7.20 -23.69
CA SER A 948 -10.38 6.80 -25.09
C SER A 948 -10.05 5.31 -25.20
N ILE A 949 -10.77 4.60 -26.07
CA ILE A 949 -10.47 3.20 -26.38
C ILE A 949 -9.16 3.04 -27.20
N LEU A 950 -8.65 4.12 -27.82
CA LEU A 950 -7.50 4.11 -28.71
C LEU A 950 -6.22 3.60 -28.02
N GLY A 951 -5.59 2.59 -28.61
CA GLY A 951 -4.28 2.10 -28.21
C GLY A 951 -4.30 0.67 -27.67
N GLU A 952 -3.24 0.33 -26.95
CA GLU A 952 -3.03 -1.03 -26.43
C GLU A 952 -3.68 -1.22 -25.06
N TRP A 953 -4.63 -2.14 -24.99
CA TRP A 953 -5.18 -2.70 -23.76
C TRP A 953 -4.40 -3.95 -23.38
N VAL A 954 -3.89 -3.98 -22.15
CA VAL A 954 -2.97 -5.03 -21.70
C VAL A 954 -3.59 -5.83 -20.56
N LEU A 955 -3.86 -7.11 -20.81
CA LEU A 955 -4.17 -8.07 -19.75
C LEU A 955 -2.84 -8.63 -19.22
N GLU A 956 -2.53 -8.37 -17.96
CA GLU A 956 -1.41 -8.98 -17.24
C GLU A 956 -1.92 -10.11 -16.35
N VAL A 957 -1.31 -11.30 -16.49
CA VAL A 957 -1.50 -12.43 -15.57
C VAL A 957 -0.16 -12.69 -14.89
N ARG A 958 -0.13 -12.47 -13.58
CA ARG A 958 1.02 -12.70 -12.73
C ARG A 958 0.76 -13.91 -11.85
N ASP A 959 1.66 -14.87 -11.92
CA ASP A 959 1.70 -16.01 -11.02
C ASP A 959 2.78 -15.76 -9.95
N ASN A 960 2.32 -15.63 -8.70
CA ASN A 960 3.16 -15.28 -7.55
C ASN A 960 3.72 -16.51 -6.82
N ALA A 961 3.39 -17.73 -7.25
CA ALA A 961 3.89 -18.95 -6.63
C ALA A 961 4.71 -19.81 -7.62
N PRO A 962 5.74 -20.52 -7.15
CA PRO A 962 6.48 -21.45 -7.98
C PRO A 962 5.86 -22.86 -7.99
N SER A 963 6.20 -23.65 -9.01
CA SER A 963 6.03 -25.12 -9.12
C SER A 963 4.76 -25.62 -9.82
N ASP A 964 3.81 -24.75 -10.12
CA ASP A 964 2.66 -25.06 -10.95
C ASP A 964 2.40 -23.94 -11.95
N GLY A 965 1.59 -24.22 -12.96
CA GLY A 965 1.39 -23.33 -14.08
C GLY A 965 0.11 -23.65 -14.83
N GLY A 966 0.01 -23.13 -16.04
CA GLY A 966 -1.23 -23.16 -16.79
C GLY A 966 -1.13 -22.49 -18.16
N SER A 967 -2.24 -21.99 -18.66
CA SER A 967 -2.26 -21.22 -19.90
C SER A 967 -3.46 -20.29 -19.99
N LEU A 968 -3.24 -19.08 -20.50
CA LEU A 968 -4.30 -18.19 -20.95
C LEU A 968 -4.79 -18.66 -22.32
N LYS A 969 -6.03 -19.11 -22.43
CA LYS A 969 -6.63 -19.65 -23.66
C LYS A 969 -7.45 -18.63 -24.43
N VAL A 970 -8.23 -17.82 -23.73
CA VAL A 970 -9.06 -16.75 -24.30
C VAL A 970 -8.86 -15.48 -23.49
N PHE A 971 -8.69 -14.38 -24.21
CA PHE A 971 -8.81 -13.02 -23.71
C PHE A 971 -9.55 -12.22 -24.78
N ALA A 972 -10.73 -11.69 -24.45
CA ALA A 972 -11.47 -10.79 -25.31
C ALA A 972 -12.01 -9.61 -24.52
N LEU A 973 -12.19 -8.47 -25.20
CA LEU A 973 -12.86 -7.30 -24.64
C LEU A 973 -14.17 -7.09 -25.40
N GLU A 974 -15.28 -7.09 -24.67
CA GLU A 974 -16.56 -6.62 -25.16
C GLU A 974 -16.68 -5.15 -24.74
N VAL A 975 -16.50 -4.22 -25.67
CA VAL A 975 -16.44 -2.79 -25.36
C VAL A 975 -17.59 -2.08 -26.07
N CYS A 976 -18.34 -1.30 -25.29
CA CYS A 976 -19.30 -0.34 -25.80
C CYS A 976 -18.67 1.05 -25.79
N VAL A 977 -18.84 1.80 -26.88
CA VAL A 977 -18.27 3.15 -27.02
C VAL A 977 -19.36 4.18 -27.31
N GLU A 978 -19.08 5.42 -26.94
CA GLU A 978 -19.87 6.59 -27.32
C GLU A 978 -19.60 6.95 -28.80
N GLY A 979 -20.54 6.65 -29.71
CA GLY A 979 -20.41 6.90 -31.14
C GLY A 979 -20.48 5.64 -32.00
N ASN A 980 -20.20 5.75 -33.31
CA ASN A 980 -20.23 4.64 -34.25
C ASN A 980 -18.81 4.19 -34.62
N PHE A 981 -18.55 2.88 -34.57
CA PHE A 981 -17.35 2.30 -35.18
C PHE A 981 -17.34 2.63 -36.68
N ARG A 982 -16.18 3.03 -37.20
CA ARG A 982 -16.01 3.24 -38.63
C ARG A 982 -16.00 1.88 -39.34
N PRO A 983 -16.62 1.76 -40.52
CA PRO A 983 -16.61 0.52 -41.28
C PRO A 983 -15.19 0.22 -41.79
N ASP A 984 -14.75 -1.02 -41.61
CA ASP A 984 -13.53 -1.61 -42.19
C ASP A 984 -13.91 -3.04 -42.59
N ALA A 985 -14.39 -3.22 -43.83
CA ALA A 985 -15.03 -4.46 -44.28
C ALA A 985 -14.04 -5.60 -44.52
N ASP A 986 -12.76 -5.29 -44.75
CA ASP A 986 -11.70 -6.27 -45.02
C ASP A 986 -10.69 -6.41 -43.86
N ASN A 987 -10.89 -5.65 -42.78
CA ASN A 987 -10.12 -5.66 -41.53
C ASN A 987 -8.62 -5.40 -41.74
N ASP A 988 -8.28 -4.53 -42.69
CA ASP A 988 -6.89 -4.21 -43.01
C ASP A 988 -6.31 -3.06 -42.14
N GLY A 989 -7.16 -2.43 -41.32
CA GLY A 989 -6.81 -1.33 -40.44
C GLY A 989 -6.96 0.05 -41.07
N VAL A 990 -7.52 0.16 -42.29
CA VAL A 990 -7.87 1.39 -42.97
C VAL A 990 -9.37 1.44 -43.21
N PHE A 991 -10.03 2.49 -42.71
CA PHE A 991 -11.50 2.56 -42.75
C PHE A 991 -12.05 2.84 -44.17
N ASP A 992 -13.14 2.14 -44.52
CA ASP A 992 -13.84 2.16 -45.82
C ASP A 992 -14.50 3.53 -46.16
N ASP A 993 -14.66 4.40 -45.16
CA ASP A 993 -15.39 5.67 -45.26
C ASP A 993 -14.54 6.84 -45.78
N GLY A 994 -13.39 6.56 -46.38
CA GLY A 994 -12.71 7.51 -47.28
C GLY A 994 -11.27 7.17 -47.65
N ASP A 995 -10.50 6.61 -46.72
CA ASP A 995 -9.06 6.43 -46.88
C ASP A 995 -8.72 5.10 -47.60
N ASP A 996 -9.56 4.07 -47.47
CA ASP A 996 -9.37 2.81 -48.18
C ASP A 996 -9.80 2.90 -49.66
N LEU A 997 -8.84 2.64 -50.55
CA LEU A 997 -9.03 2.57 -52.01
C LEU A 997 -9.09 1.12 -52.52
N CYS A 998 -8.99 0.13 -51.61
CA CYS A 998 -8.71 -1.27 -51.87
C CYS A 998 -9.57 -2.25 -51.04
N LEU A 999 -10.86 -1.93 -50.84
CA LEU A 999 -12.02 -2.64 -50.20
C LEU A 999 -12.14 -4.19 -50.27
N GLY A 1000 -11.06 -4.94 -50.19
CA GLY A 1000 -11.00 -6.39 -50.33
C GLY A 1000 -9.59 -6.94 -50.19
N THR A 1001 -8.72 -6.24 -49.49
CA THR A 1001 -7.39 -6.68 -49.13
C THR A 1001 -7.50 -7.87 -48.16
N PRO A 1002 -6.83 -9.01 -48.44
CA PRO A 1002 -6.88 -10.13 -47.52
C PRO A 1002 -6.31 -9.78 -46.13
N GLU A 1003 -7.07 -10.15 -45.08
CA GLU A 1003 -6.73 -9.96 -43.68
C GLU A 1003 -5.29 -10.40 -43.34
N GLY A 1004 -4.54 -9.55 -42.64
CA GLY A 1004 -3.16 -9.81 -42.19
C GLY A 1004 -2.06 -9.47 -43.21
N LEU A 1005 -2.40 -8.90 -44.37
CA LEU A 1005 -1.43 -8.31 -45.30
C LEU A 1005 -1.02 -6.90 -44.84
N GLU A 1006 0.27 -6.56 -45.03
CA GLU A 1006 0.74 -5.19 -44.83
C GLU A 1006 0.11 -4.29 -45.91
N VAL A 1007 -0.63 -3.26 -45.47
CA VAL A 1007 -1.27 -2.28 -46.36
C VAL A 1007 -0.61 -0.92 -46.23
N ASN A 1008 -0.74 -0.10 -47.28
CA ASN A 1008 -0.34 1.30 -47.21
C ASN A 1008 -1.47 2.16 -46.59
N ALA A 1009 -1.26 3.47 -46.48
CA ALA A 1009 -2.26 4.40 -45.95
C ALA A 1009 -3.55 4.52 -46.80
N SER A 1010 -3.67 3.75 -47.88
CA SER A 1010 -4.85 3.67 -48.73
C SER A 1010 -5.46 2.27 -48.78
N GLY A 1011 -5.15 1.40 -47.81
CA GLY A 1011 -5.64 0.02 -47.69
C GLY A 1011 -5.15 -0.93 -48.79
N CYS A 1012 -4.21 -0.50 -49.63
CA CYS A 1012 -3.76 -1.33 -50.75
C CYS A 1012 -2.60 -2.25 -50.34
N PRO A 1013 -2.63 -3.55 -50.75
CA PRO A 1013 -1.64 -4.52 -50.31
C PRO A 1013 -0.24 -4.16 -50.81
N VAL A 1014 0.73 -4.20 -49.90
CA VAL A 1014 2.14 -3.92 -50.18
C VAL A 1014 2.89 -5.25 -50.36
N TYR A 1015 3.18 -5.59 -51.61
CA TYR A 1015 3.91 -6.82 -51.94
C TYR A 1015 5.42 -6.58 -51.92
N ARG A 1016 6.10 -7.15 -50.92
CA ARG A 1016 7.57 -7.17 -50.82
C ARG A 1016 8.12 -8.52 -51.25
N PHE A 1017 9.30 -8.52 -51.85
CA PHE A 1017 10.01 -9.79 -52.08
C PHE A 1017 10.38 -10.43 -50.73
N PRO A 1018 10.31 -11.77 -50.60
CA PRO A 1018 10.89 -12.46 -49.46
C PRO A 1018 12.36 -12.06 -49.29
N ALA A 1019 12.83 -11.90 -48.05
CA ALA A 1019 14.18 -11.41 -47.75
C ALA A 1019 15.31 -12.19 -48.44
N GLU A 1020 15.08 -13.46 -48.79
CA GLU A 1020 16.08 -14.30 -49.47
C GLU A 1020 15.86 -14.46 -50.98
N ASN A 1021 15.03 -13.64 -51.62
CA ASN A 1021 14.67 -13.86 -53.03
C ASN A 1021 15.84 -13.64 -54.00
N PHE A 1022 16.82 -12.79 -53.70
CA PHE A 1022 17.95 -12.51 -54.59
C PHE A 1022 19.28 -12.96 -53.98
N THR A 1023 20.01 -13.81 -54.69
CA THR A 1023 21.41 -14.13 -54.38
C THR A 1023 22.31 -13.24 -55.23
N VAL A 1024 23.10 -12.38 -54.58
CA VAL A 1024 24.05 -11.48 -55.24
C VAL A 1024 25.48 -11.97 -55.00
N SER A 1025 26.22 -12.22 -56.07
CA SER A 1025 27.62 -12.68 -56.03
C SER A 1025 28.53 -11.64 -56.68
N LEU A 1026 29.66 -11.35 -56.03
CA LEU A 1026 30.63 -10.35 -56.46
C LEU A 1026 31.99 -11.02 -56.68
N VAL A 1027 32.71 -10.56 -57.70
CA VAL A 1027 34.11 -10.89 -57.95
C VAL A 1027 34.89 -9.58 -57.92
N SER A 1028 35.82 -9.47 -56.99
CA SER A 1028 36.74 -8.33 -56.84
C SER A 1028 37.81 -8.32 -57.92
N GLU A 1029 38.48 -7.17 -58.13
CA GLU A 1029 39.56 -7.06 -59.11
C GLU A 1029 40.77 -7.93 -58.75
N THR A 1030 41.46 -8.47 -59.76
CA THR A 1030 42.64 -9.32 -59.56
C THR A 1030 43.90 -8.53 -59.16
N CYS A 1031 44.05 -7.31 -59.64
CA CYS A 1031 45.04 -6.33 -59.20
C CYS A 1031 44.45 -4.93 -59.42
N ARG A 1032 45.00 -3.95 -58.73
CA ARG A 1032 44.61 -2.53 -58.83
C ARG A 1032 44.58 -2.04 -60.29
N GLU A 1033 43.49 -1.36 -60.64
CA GLU A 1033 43.22 -0.77 -61.97
C GLU A 1033 43.04 -1.76 -63.15
N ASN A 1034 42.82 -3.06 -62.88
CA ASN A 1034 42.56 -4.03 -63.94
C ASN A 1034 41.12 -3.98 -64.48
N ASN A 1035 40.18 -3.44 -63.70
CA ASN A 1035 38.76 -3.35 -64.02
C ASN A 1035 38.15 -4.68 -64.48
N ASP A 1036 38.53 -5.80 -63.85
CA ASP A 1036 38.05 -7.15 -64.18
C ASP A 1036 37.06 -7.72 -63.16
N GLY A 1037 36.53 -6.88 -62.27
CA GLY A 1037 35.49 -7.26 -61.31
C GLY A 1037 34.18 -7.65 -62.01
N ALA A 1038 33.33 -8.40 -61.30
CA ALA A 1038 32.05 -8.84 -61.83
C ALA A 1038 30.95 -8.90 -60.77
N LEU A 1039 29.71 -8.71 -61.21
CA LEU A 1039 28.49 -8.76 -60.43
C LEU A 1039 27.52 -9.75 -61.08
N THR A 1040 26.99 -10.66 -60.27
CA THR A 1040 25.97 -11.63 -60.69
C THR A 1040 24.79 -11.60 -59.73
N VAL A 1041 23.56 -11.56 -60.25
CA VAL A 1041 22.32 -11.64 -59.47
C VAL A 1041 21.48 -12.80 -59.96
N ILE A 1042 21.08 -13.70 -59.05
CA ILE A 1042 20.24 -14.86 -59.34
C ILE A 1042 19.00 -14.79 -58.44
N PRO A 1043 17.78 -14.69 -58.98
CA PRO A 1043 16.55 -14.71 -58.20
C PRO A 1043 16.12 -16.16 -57.90
N LYS A 1044 15.44 -16.38 -56.78
CA LYS A 1044 14.86 -17.68 -56.41
C LYS A 1044 13.47 -17.88 -57.02
N LEU A 1045 12.64 -16.84 -57.04
CA LEU A 1045 11.34 -16.85 -57.71
C LEU A 1045 11.52 -16.66 -59.22
N ALA A 1046 10.89 -17.51 -60.03
CA ALA A 1046 10.90 -17.42 -61.49
C ALA A 1046 9.90 -16.37 -61.99
N LEU A 1047 10.30 -15.09 -61.94
CA LEU A 1047 9.54 -13.94 -62.43
C LEU A 1047 10.33 -13.18 -63.49
N ASP A 1048 9.67 -12.26 -64.19
CA ASP A 1048 10.36 -11.30 -65.06
C ASP A 1048 10.81 -10.10 -64.22
N TYR A 1049 12.13 -9.90 -64.13
CA TYR A 1049 12.75 -8.82 -63.37
C TYR A 1049 13.38 -7.77 -64.29
N GLN A 1050 13.54 -6.56 -63.76
CA GLN A 1050 14.40 -5.53 -64.31
C GLN A 1050 15.35 -5.04 -63.23
N ILE A 1051 16.64 -5.01 -63.53
CA ILE A 1051 17.69 -4.48 -62.64
C ILE A 1051 18.31 -3.23 -63.25
N ARG A 1052 18.50 -2.22 -62.42
CA ARG A 1052 19.31 -1.03 -62.71
C ARG A 1052 20.53 -1.01 -61.80
N VAL A 1053 21.72 -0.99 -62.39
CA VAL A 1053 23.01 -0.91 -61.69
C VAL A 1053 23.63 0.47 -61.94
N LEU A 1054 23.91 1.21 -60.87
CA LEU A 1054 24.41 2.57 -60.91
C LEU A 1054 25.62 2.76 -59.98
N GLY A 1055 26.76 3.23 -60.49
CA GLY A 1055 27.97 3.40 -59.69
C GLY A 1055 29.22 3.57 -60.54
N ASN A 1056 30.22 4.32 -60.05
CA ASN A 1056 31.49 4.57 -60.76
C ASN A 1056 31.36 5.02 -62.24
N GLY A 1057 30.34 5.83 -62.55
CA GLY A 1057 30.07 6.32 -63.91
C GLY A 1057 29.32 5.34 -64.83
N LEU A 1058 28.92 4.18 -64.29
CA LEU A 1058 28.06 3.18 -64.94
C LEU A 1058 26.59 3.41 -64.56
N ASP A 1059 25.67 3.35 -65.53
CA ASP A 1059 24.21 3.30 -65.33
C ASP A 1059 23.61 2.36 -66.36
N VAL A 1060 23.34 1.11 -65.95
CA VAL A 1060 22.87 0.04 -66.83
C VAL A 1060 21.54 -0.48 -66.31
N THR A 1061 20.52 -0.48 -67.16
CA THR A 1061 19.23 -1.13 -66.87
C THR A 1061 19.01 -2.30 -67.81
N GLN A 1062 18.72 -3.49 -67.27
CA GLN A 1062 18.50 -4.70 -68.05
C GLN A 1062 17.41 -5.59 -67.43
N SER A 1063 16.61 -6.22 -68.28
CA SER A 1063 15.65 -7.24 -67.84
C SER A 1063 16.27 -8.63 -67.82
N PHE A 1064 15.91 -9.44 -66.82
CA PHE A 1064 16.36 -10.82 -66.66
C PHE A 1064 15.31 -11.66 -65.93
N SER A 1065 15.31 -12.97 -66.17
CA SER A 1065 14.40 -13.91 -65.50
C SER A 1065 15.12 -15.03 -64.75
N ASN A 1066 16.33 -15.42 -65.20
CA ASN A 1066 17.12 -16.49 -64.56
C ASN A 1066 18.37 -15.96 -63.84
N SER A 1067 19.15 -15.12 -64.49
CA SER A 1067 20.35 -14.52 -63.89
C SER A 1067 20.74 -13.26 -64.63
N PHE A 1068 21.20 -12.25 -63.91
CA PHE A 1068 21.87 -11.08 -64.45
C PHE A 1068 23.37 -11.19 -64.18
N ASN A 1069 24.21 -10.91 -65.19
CA ASN A 1069 25.67 -10.94 -65.06
C ASN A 1069 26.26 -9.70 -65.72
N LEU A 1070 27.11 -8.98 -64.99
CA LEU A 1070 27.79 -7.78 -65.46
C LEU A 1070 29.28 -7.89 -65.07
N ALA A 1071 30.18 -7.83 -66.06
CA ALA A 1071 31.61 -8.04 -65.87
C ALA A 1071 32.42 -6.82 -66.33
N ASN A 1072 33.72 -6.82 -66.00
CA ASN A 1072 34.66 -5.72 -66.22
C ASN A 1072 34.33 -4.45 -65.41
N LEU A 1073 33.93 -4.65 -64.15
CA LEU A 1073 33.65 -3.57 -63.22
C LEU A 1073 34.94 -3.10 -62.56
N SER A 1074 35.08 -1.78 -62.43
CA SER A 1074 36.13 -1.17 -61.62
C SER A 1074 35.79 -1.26 -60.13
N SER A 1075 36.80 -1.20 -59.28
CA SER A 1075 36.68 -1.21 -57.83
C SER A 1075 35.92 0.03 -57.36
N GLY A 1076 34.93 -0.17 -56.49
CA GLY A 1076 34.06 0.87 -55.96
C GLY A 1076 32.61 0.43 -55.74
N ALA A 1077 31.78 1.41 -55.39
CA ALA A 1077 30.41 1.24 -54.97
C ALA A 1077 29.43 1.20 -56.15
N TYR A 1078 28.53 0.22 -56.14
CA TYR A 1078 27.43 0.12 -57.10
C TYR A 1078 26.09 -0.08 -56.37
N SER A 1079 25.08 0.70 -56.73
CA SER A 1079 23.70 0.54 -56.30
C SER A 1079 22.95 -0.31 -57.32
N LEU A 1080 22.30 -1.37 -56.86
CA LEU A 1080 21.46 -2.25 -57.67
C LEU A 1080 20.03 -2.08 -57.21
N CYS A 1081 19.13 -1.67 -58.10
CA CYS A 1081 17.70 -1.63 -57.83
C CYS A 1081 16.99 -2.63 -58.74
N ILE A 1082 16.27 -3.57 -58.14
CA ILE A 1082 15.58 -4.66 -58.82
C ILE A 1082 14.07 -4.47 -58.66
N THR A 1083 13.36 -4.48 -59.77
CA THR A 1083 11.89 -4.54 -59.82
C THR A 1083 11.46 -5.85 -60.45
N GLY A 1084 10.28 -6.35 -60.13
CA GLY A 1084 9.75 -7.58 -60.69
C GLY A 1084 8.24 -7.66 -60.61
N THR A 1085 7.65 -8.38 -61.57
CA THR A 1085 6.21 -8.62 -61.63
C THR A 1085 5.95 -10.05 -62.09
N ASP A 1086 4.87 -10.65 -61.58
CA ASP A 1086 4.36 -11.94 -62.07
C ASP A 1086 3.33 -11.79 -63.21
N GLY A 1087 3.12 -10.56 -63.69
CA GLY A 1087 2.12 -10.18 -64.69
C GLY A 1087 0.81 -9.66 -64.10
N SER A 1088 0.59 -9.80 -62.80
CA SER A 1088 -0.61 -9.37 -62.07
C SER A 1088 -0.30 -8.55 -60.82
N ILE A 1089 0.78 -8.89 -60.11
CA ILE A 1089 1.27 -8.20 -58.92
C ILE A 1089 2.61 -7.53 -59.28
N SER A 1090 2.74 -6.25 -58.91
CA SER A 1090 4.02 -5.53 -58.98
C SER A 1090 4.62 -5.48 -57.58
N TYR A 1091 5.81 -6.03 -57.42
CA TYR A 1091 6.53 -5.96 -56.16
C TYR A 1091 7.23 -4.60 -56.01
N ASN A 1092 7.37 -4.14 -54.77
CA ASN A 1092 8.17 -2.95 -54.48
C ASN A 1092 9.62 -3.11 -54.93
N GLU A 1093 10.22 -2.01 -55.37
CA GLU A 1093 11.63 -1.97 -55.76
C GLU A 1093 12.54 -2.39 -54.60
N TYR A 1094 13.45 -3.33 -54.87
CA TYR A 1094 14.44 -3.80 -53.94
C TYR A 1094 15.81 -3.26 -54.34
N CYS A 1095 16.30 -2.28 -53.58
CA CYS A 1095 17.62 -1.67 -53.80
C CYS A 1095 18.64 -2.13 -52.77
N LEU A 1096 19.87 -2.40 -53.22
CA LEU A 1096 21.01 -2.70 -52.35
C LEU A 1096 22.31 -2.12 -52.91
N GLU A 1097 23.25 -1.78 -52.03
CA GLU A 1097 24.60 -1.34 -52.43
C GLU A 1097 25.61 -2.49 -52.32
N VAL A 1098 26.48 -2.62 -53.31
CA VAL A 1098 27.59 -3.58 -53.33
C VAL A 1098 28.92 -2.88 -53.58
N GLN A 1099 30.01 -3.51 -53.15
CA GLN A 1099 31.37 -3.00 -53.33
C GLN A 1099 32.21 -4.03 -54.08
N ILE A 1100 32.82 -3.62 -55.19
CA ILE A 1100 33.90 -4.37 -55.85
C ILE A 1100 35.22 -3.87 -55.24
N THR A 1101 36.05 -4.74 -54.67
CA THR A 1101 37.31 -4.36 -54.00
C THR A 1101 38.54 -4.63 -54.87
N GLU A 1102 39.71 -4.10 -54.49
CA GLU A 1102 41.03 -4.39 -55.10
C GLU A 1102 42.08 -4.73 -54.01
N PRO A 1103 43.18 -5.46 -54.31
CA PRO A 1103 44.18 -5.86 -53.31
C PRO A 1103 45.03 -4.69 -52.77
N GLU A 1104 45.30 -4.66 -51.46
CA GLU A 1104 46.12 -3.65 -50.78
C GLU A 1104 47.63 -3.75 -51.11
N PRO A 1105 48.42 -2.66 -51.08
CA PRO A 1105 49.87 -2.69 -51.34
C PRO A 1105 50.68 -3.28 -50.17
N LEU A 1106 51.86 -3.84 -50.45
CA LEU A 1106 52.79 -4.32 -49.41
C LEU A 1106 53.34 -3.14 -48.60
N SER A 1107 53.16 -3.19 -47.29
CA SER A 1107 53.72 -2.26 -46.31
C SER A 1107 54.62 -3.00 -45.34
N VAL A 1108 55.84 -2.49 -45.15
CA VAL A 1108 56.84 -3.09 -44.25
C VAL A 1108 57.43 -2.00 -43.38
N THR A 1109 57.33 -2.16 -42.06
CA THR A 1109 57.97 -1.28 -41.08
C THR A 1109 59.06 -2.04 -40.37
N SER A 1110 60.28 -1.51 -40.38
CA SER A 1110 61.43 -2.10 -39.70
C SER A 1110 61.82 -1.28 -38.47
N LYS A 1111 62.15 -1.96 -37.36
CA LYS A 1111 62.57 -1.33 -36.11
C LYS A 1111 63.72 -2.08 -35.47
N MET A 1112 64.87 -1.42 -35.37
CA MET A 1112 66.06 -1.98 -34.74
C MET A 1112 65.94 -1.96 -33.20
N ALA A 1113 66.40 -3.02 -32.55
CA ALA A 1113 66.53 -3.09 -31.11
C ALA A 1113 67.57 -2.08 -30.60
N LEU A 1114 67.41 -1.58 -29.37
CA LEU A 1114 68.26 -0.53 -28.79
C LEU A 1114 69.74 -0.90 -28.67
N ASP A 1115 70.06 -2.19 -28.57
CA ASP A 1115 71.45 -2.69 -28.56
C ASP A 1115 72.02 -2.93 -29.97
N GLY A 1116 71.19 -2.73 -31.00
CA GLY A 1116 71.48 -2.87 -32.42
C GLY A 1116 71.72 -4.30 -32.91
N THR A 1117 71.48 -5.31 -32.06
CA THR A 1117 71.75 -6.71 -32.40
C THR A 1117 70.61 -7.40 -33.17
N GLN A 1118 69.39 -6.85 -33.11
CA GLN A 1118 68.20 -7.42 -33.73
C GLN A 1118 67.36 -6.37 -34.43
N ILE A 1119 66.55 -6.79 -35.39
CA ILE A 1119 65.52 -5.99 -36.03
C ILE A 1119 64.17 -6.69 -35.98
N THR A 1120 63.13 -5.95 -35.67
CA THR A 1120 61.73 -6.41 -35.76
C THR A 1120 61.10 -5.81 -37.00
N LEU A 1121 60.45 -6.64 -37.81
CA LEU A 1121 59.70 -6.25 -39.00
C LEU A 1121 58.22 -6.45 -38.73
N GLU A 1122 57.42 -5.43 -39.02
CA GLU A 1122 55.96 -5.52 -39.06
C GLU A 1122 55.50 -5.45 -40.52
N LEU A 1123 54.70 -6.43 -40.95
CA LEU A 1123 54.35 -6.72 -42.33
C LEU A 1123 52.83 -6.65 -42.52
N GLU A 1124 52.40 -5.83 -43.47
CA GLU A 1124 50.99 -5.67 -43.84
C GLU A 1124 50.81 -5.68 -45.36
N GLY A 1125 49.62 -6.07 -45.82
CA GLY A 1125 49.24 -6.09 -47.23
C GLY A 1125 49.11 -7.48 -47.85
N SER A 1126 49.66 -8.55 -47.26
CA SER A 1126 49.43 -9.94 -47.71
C SER A 1126 49.26 -10.91 -46.54
N SER A 1127 48.74 -12.10 -46.82
CA SER A 1127 48.75 -13.22 -45.86
C SER A 1127 50.04 -14.04 -45.90
N PHE A 1128 50.94 -13.79 -46.87
CA PHE A 1128 52.18 -14.56 -47.03
C PHE A 1128 53.34 -13.70 -47.54
N TYR A 1129 54.46 -13.75 -46.83
CA TYR A 1129 55.66 -12.94 -47.08
C TYR A 1129 56.91 -13.81 -47.26
N THR A 1130 57.82 -13.34 -48.10
CA THR A 1130 59.19 -13.86 -48.23
C THR A 1130 60.15 -12.75 -47.81
N ILE A 1131 60.92 -12.99 -46.74
CA ILE A 1131 61.89 -12.05 -46.18
C ILE A 1131 63.29 -12.58 -46.42
N GLU A 1132 64.21 -11.75 -46.91
CA GLU A 1132 65.60 -12.10 -47.17
C GLU A 1132 66.52 -11.13 -46.43
N LEU A 1133 67.36 -11.65 -45.53
CA LEU A 1133 68.36 -10.88 -44.79
C LEU A 1133 69.77 -11.42 -45.12
N ASN A 1134 70.64 -10.56 -45.67
CA ASN A 1134 72.01 -10.89 -46.07
C ASN A 1134 72.14 -12.10 -47.02
N GLY A 1135 71.14 -12.31 -47.87
CA GLY A 1135 71.11 -13.43 -48.82
C GLY A 1135 70.53 -14.73 -48.25
N ILE A 1136 70.02 -14.73 -47.02
CA ILE A 1136 69.27 -15.86 -46.44
C ILE A 1136 67.79 -15.51 -46.42
N SER A 1137 66.98 -16.28 -47.16
CA SER A 1137 65.54 -16.08 -47.24
C SER A 1137 64.77 -16.99 -46.29
N ILE A 1138 63.72 -16.45 -45.70
CA ILE A 1138 62.68 -17.14 -44.93
C ILE A 1138 61.30 -16.79 -45.48
N GLN A 1139 60.33 -17.68 -45.28
CA GLN A 1139 58.93 -17.45 -45.64
C GLN A 1139 58.06 -17.53 -44.40
N THR A 1140 57.05 -16.68 -44.32
CA THR A 1140 56.22 -16.54 -43.12
C THR A 1140 54.83 -16.00 -43.45
N GLU A 1141 53.87 -16.42 -42.65
CA GLU A 1141 52.50 -15.88 -42.61
C GLU A 1141 52.31 -14.90 -41.43
N GLU A 1142 53.29 -14.85 -40.52
CA GLU A 1142 53.27 -13.96 -39.36
C GLU A 1142 53.44 -12.50 -39.79
N SER A 1143 52.65 -11.61 -39.20
CA SER A 1143 52.71 -10.16 -39.46
C SER A 1143 53.85 -9.47 -38.71
N ILE A 1144 54.51 -10.12 -37.74
CA ILE A 1144 55.67 -9.58 -37.02
C ILE A 1144 56.79 -10.60 -36.97
N VAL A 1145 57.99 -10.22 -37.40
CA VAL A 1145 59.16 -11.11 -37.48
C VAL A 1145 60.41 -10.44 -36.91
N VAL A 1146 61.10 -11.12 -36.00
CA VAL A 1146 62.36 -10.64 -35.40
C VAL A 1146 63.54 -11.39 -36.02
N LEU A 1147 64.54 -10.65 -36.51
CA LEU A 1147 65.75 -11.17 -37.15
C LEU A 1147 67.01 -10.62 -36.48
N ASP A 1148 68.02 -11.48 -36.32
CA ASP A 1148 69.34 -11.09 -35.79
C ASP A 1148 70.17 -10.39 -36.87
N LEU A 1149 70.79 -9.26 -36.53
CA LEU A 1149 71.67 -8.50 -37.41
C LEU A 1149 73.14 -8.88 -37.21
N GLU A 1150 73.89 -9.03 -38.31
CA GLU A 1150 75.33 -9.23 -38.27
C GLU A 1150 76.09 -7.90 -38.15
N LYS A 1151 77.27 -7.91 -37.52
CA LYS A 1151 78.06 -6.69 -37.33
C LYS A 1151 78.55 -6.14 -38.69
N GLY A 1152 78.13 -4.93 -39.04
CA GLY A 1152 78.41 -4.30 -40.33
C GLY A 1152 77.12 -3.81 -41.01
N ILE A 1153 77.12 -3.79 -42.34
CA ILE A 1153 75.95 -3.43 -43.14
C ILE A 1153 75.19 -4.71 -43.49
N ASN A 1154 73.92 -4.75 -43.11
CA ASN A 1154 72.97 -5.81 -43.41
C ASN A 1154 72.03 -5.35 -44.53
N THR A 1155 71.63 -6.23 -45.45
CA THR A 1155 70.65 -5.92 -46.50
C THR A 1155 69.39 -6.76 -46.31
N LEU A 1156 68.25 -6.09 -46.16
CA LEU A 1156 66.94 -6.69 -45.96
C LEU A 1156 66.07 -6.50 -47.21
N LYS A 1157 65.33 -7.54 -47.59
CA LYS A 1157 64.35 -7.51 -48.67
C LYS A 1157 63.09 -8.27 -48.29
N VAL A 1158 61.90 -7.72 -48.56
CA VAL A 1158 60.61 -8.37 -48.29
C VAL A 1158 59.70 -8.29 -49.52
N SER A 1159 59.11 -9.42 -49.91
CA SER A 1159 58.16 -9.53 -51.02
C SER A 1159 56.98 -10.44 -50.66
N THR A 1160 55.86 -10.35 -51.41
CA THR A 1160 54.68 -11.21 -51.19
C THR A 1160 54.50 -12.23 -52.32
N ASN A 1161 53.56 -13.17 -52.13
CA ASN A 1161 53.11 -14.10 -53.16
C ASN A 1161 52.27 -13.46 -54.28
N ILE A 1162 51.85 -12.20 -54.13
CA ILE A 1162 51.08 -11.45 -55.13
C ILE A 1162 52.04 -10.49 -55.87
N PRO A 1163 52.40 -10.76 -57.14
CA PRO A 1163 53.47 -10.04 -57.82
C PRO A 1163 53.24 -8.53 -57.98
N CYS A 1164 51.99 -8.05 -57.92
CA CYS A 1164 51.63 -6.65 -58.12
C CYS A 1164 51.70 -5.79 -56.83
N GLN A 1165 51.99 -6.37 -55.66
CA GLN A 1165 52.04 -5.64 -54.38
C GLN A 1165 53.37 -4.94 -54.09
N GLY A 1166 54.41 -5.17 -54.90
CA GLY A 1166 55.72 -4.54 -54.76
C GLY A 1166 56.72 -5.33 -53.90
N ILE A 1167 57.95 -4.80 -53.80
CA ILE A 1167 59.04 -5.38 -53.01
C ILE A 1167 59.68 -4.25 -52.18
N TYR A 1168 59.86 -4.49 -50.89
CA TYR A 1168 60.55 -3.59 -49.96
C TYR A 1168 62.03 -4.00 -49.85
N GLU A 1169 62.97 -3.05 -49.92
CA GLU A 1169 64.41 -3.27 -49.73
C GLU A 1169 65.02 -2.18 -48.85
N GLU A 1170 65.86 -2.57 -47.89
CA GLU A 1170 66.53 -1.66 -46.94
C GLU A 1170 67.96 -2.11 -46.63
N GLN A 1171 68.89 -1.17 -46.43
CA GLN A 1171 70.24 -1.44 -45.92
C GLN A 1171 70.45 -0.85 -44.53
N ILE A 1172 71.00 -1.65 -43.62
CA ILE A 1172 70.95 -1.41 -42.17
C ILE A 1172 72.35 -1.53 -41.60
N SER A 1173 72.87 -0.45 -41.02
CA SER A 1173 74.25 -0.37 -40.52
C SER A 1173 74.33 -0.38 -38.98
N PHE A 1174 75.08 -1.31 -38.40
CA PHE A 1174 75.22 -1.46 -36.94
C PHE A 1174 76.69 -1.25 -36.46
N PHE A 1175 76.96 -0.19 -35.66
CA PHE A 1175 78.28 0.16 -35.09
C PHE A 1175 78.21 0.70 -33.62
N GLU A 1176 79.19 0.37 -32.76
CA GLU A 1176 79.11 0.54 -31.28
C GLU A 1176 79.55 1.91 -30.67
N LYS A 1177 80.11 2.91 -31.40
CA LYS A 1177 80.59 4.20 -30.81
C LYS A 1177 80.52 5.44 -31.75
N PRO A 1178 80.37 6.68 -31.22
CA PRO A 1178 80.26 7.91 -32.02
C PRO A 1178 81.56 8.32 -32.73
N ILE A 1179 81.44 8.84 -33.95
CA ILE A 1179 82.56 9.09 -34.88
C ILE A 1179 82.71 10.60 -35.14
N VAL A 1180 83.93 11.12 -35.04
CA VAL A 1180 84.28 12.53 -35.36
C VAL A 1180 85.03 12.63 -36.68
N PHE A 1181 84.57 13.47 -37.60
CA PHE A 1181 85.16 13.66 -38.93
C PHE A 1181 84.93 15.08 -39.46
N PRO A 1182 85.92 15.73 -40.12
CA PRO A 1182 87.29 15.27 -40.33
C PRO A 1182 88.12 15.38 -39.04
N ASN A 1183 89.09 14.48 -38.89
CA ASN A 1183 90.06 14.51 -37.79
C ASN A 1183 91.41 13.96 -38.31
N PRO A 1184 92.42 14.80 -38.57
CA PRO A 1184 92.59 16.17 -38.07
C PRO A 1184 91.64 17.21 -38.67
N VAL A 1185 91.34 18.26 -37.88
CA VAL A 1185 90.40 19.33 -38.19
C VAL A 1185 91.14 20.66 -38.39
N VAL A 1186 90.99 21.27 -39.56
CA VAL A 1186 91.10 22.73 -39.75
C VAL A 1186 89.72 23.29 -39.39
N ASP A 1187 89.47 24.48 -38.85
CA ASP A 1187 88.11 25.05 -38.75
C ASP A 1187 86.92 24.21 -38.20
N PHE A 1188 86.25 23.33 -38.95
CA PHE A 1188 84.98 22.67 -38.55
C PHE A 1188 85.10 21.13 -38.44
N VAL A 1189 84.57 20.56 -37.36
CA VAL A 1189 84.44 19.09 -37.19
C VAL A 1189 82.98 18.69 -37.04
N GLN A 1190 82.58 17.62 -37.69
CA GLN A 1190 81.28 16.98 -37.49
C GLN A 1190 81.41 15.80 -36.54
N VAL A 1191 80.48 15.69 -35.60
CA VAL A 1191 80.35 14.54 -34.70
C VAL A 1191 79.05 13.83 -35.04
N PHE A 1192 79.19 12.58 -35.51
CA PHE A 1192 78.09 11.68 -35.82
C PHE A 1192 77.75 10.89 -34.56
N LEU A 1193 76.58 11.16 -34.00
CA LEU A 1193 76.12 10.67 -32.69
C LEU A 1193 75.04 9.60 -32.80
N GLY A 1194 74.51 9.32 -34.00
CA GLY A 1194 73.44 8.33 -34.25
C GLY A 1194 72.24 8.99 -34.93
N GLU A 1195 71.07 8.36 -34.94
CA GLU A 1195 69.83 8.94 -35.49
C GLU A 1195 68.89 9.41 -34.37
N SER A 1196 69.36 10.34 -33.52
CA SER A 1196 68.51 10.95 -32.48
C SER A 1196 68.66 12.47 -32.42
N ASP A 1197 67.52 13.16 -32.43
CA ASP A 1197 67.43 14.62 -32.39
C ASP A 1197 67.23 15.09 -30.94
N GLU A 1198 68.33 15.46 -30.28
CA GLU A 1198 68.32 15.93 -28.90
C GLU A 1198 69.28 17.12 -28.69
N ASN A 1199 69.05 17.88 -27.62
CA ASN A 1199 70.00 18.89 -27.15
C ASN A 1199 71.15 18.21 -26.41
N ILE A 1200 72.37 18.46 -26.85
CA ILE A 1200 73.59 17.83 -26.35
C ILE A 1200 74.55 18.90 -25.82
N ILE A 1201 75.02 18.71 -24.60
CA ILE A 1201 76.03 19.57 -23.99
C ILE A 1201 77.41 19.09 -24.44
N VAL A 1202 78.13 19.93 -25.16
CA VAL A 1202 79.47 19.66 -25.68
C VAL A 1202 80.51 20.47 -24.93
N ARG A 1203 81.50 19.77 -24.36
CA ARG A 1203 82.61 20.34 -23.61
C ARG A 1203 83.93 20.00 -24.27
N ILE A 1204 84.73 21.01 -24.58
CA ILE A 1204 86.05 20.83 -25.21
C ILE A 1204 87.12 21.04 -24.15
N PHE A 1205 88.01 20.07 -24.01
CA PHE A 1205 89.15 20.13 -23.10
C PHE A 1205 90.46 20.16 -23.89
N SER A 1206 91.44 20.95 -23.43
CA SER A 1206 92.82 20.82 -23.91
C SER A 1206 93.45 19.50 -23.46
N ALA A 1207 94.56 19.10 -24.06
CA ALA A 1207 95.23 17.84 -23.75
C ALA A 1207 95.69 17.70 -22.27
N ASP A 1208 95.88 18.81 -21.55
CA ASP A 1208 96.18 18.84 -20.11
C ASP A 1208 94.92 18.84 -19.22
N GLY A 1209 93.73 18.77 -19.81
CA GLY A 1209 92.46 18.60 -19.12
C GLY A 1209 91.76 19.90 -18.69
N ARG A 1210 92.23 21.08 -19.14
CA ARG A 1210 91.51 22.35 -18.88
C ARG A 1210 90.31 22.47 -19.81
N LEU A 1211 89.15 22.85 -19.27
CA LEU A 1211 87.95 23.12 -20.05
C LEU A 1211 88.16 24.41 -20.86
N ILE A 1212 88.11 24.27 -22.19
CA ILE A 1212 88.29 25.36 -23.17
C ILE A 1212 86.93 25.96 -23.54
N SER A 1213 85.92 25.12 -23.78
CA SER A 1213 84.57 25.55 -24.17
C SER A 1213 83.52 24.60 -23.62
N ASN A 1214 82.32 25.12 -23.37
CA ASN A 1214 81.14 24.38 -22.98
C ASN A 1214 79.92 25.02 -23.67
N SER A 1215 79.34 24.34 -24.66
CA SER A 1215 78.16 24.78 -25.40
C SER A 1215 77.05 23.73 -25.36
N SER A 1216 75.83 24.14 -25.67
CA SER A 1216 74.69 23.25 -25.86
C SER A 1216 74.31 23.34 -27.33
N GLU A 1217 74.40 22.23 -28.06
CA GLU A 1217 74.07 22.14 -29.48
C GLU A 1217 72.88 21.20 -29.66
N PHE A 1218 71.98 21.51 -30.60
CA PHE A 1218 70.91 20.60 -30.97
C PHE A 1218 71.40 19.69 -32.11
N ALA A 1219 71.45 18.39 -31.87
CA ALA A 1219 71.80 17.42 -32.90
C ALA A 1219 70.61 17.26 -33.86
N LYS A 1220 70.82 17.50 -35.14
CA LYS A 1220 69.78 17.36 -36.17
C LYS A 1220 70.17 16.21 -37.10
N GLN A 1221 69.32 15.20 -37.17
CA GLN A 1221 69.61 13.85 -37.64
C GLN A 1221 70.84 13.24 -36.95
N GLY A 1222 70.97 13.51 -35.64
CA GLY A 1222 72.07 13.11 -34.76
C GLY A 1222 73.49 13.45 -35.25
N ILE A 1223 73.62 14.53 -36.02
CA ILE A 1223 74.91 15.15 -36.38
C ILE A 1223 75.00 16.52 -35.71
N ILE A 1224 76.16 16.81 -35.13
CA ILE A 1224 76.52 18.16 -34.67
C ILE A 1224 77.77 18.65 -35.41
N GLU A 1225 77.79 19.91 -35.80
CA GLU A 1225 78.95 20.56 -36.42
C GLU A 1225 79.52 21.62 -35.48
N LEU A 1226 80.82 21.54 -35.20
CA LEU A 1226 81.49 22.40 -34.22
C LEU A 1226 82.58 23.23 -34.90
N ASN A 1227 82.49 24.54 -34.73
CA ASN A 1227 83.51 25.48 -35.17
C ASN A 1227 84.63 25.60 -34.14
N LEU A 1228 85.83 25.18 -34.56
CA LEU A 1228 87.06 25.15 -33.78
C LEU A 1228 88.15 26.07 -34.35
N SER A 1229 87.81 26.99 -35.27
CA SER A 1229 88.75 27.94 -35.87
C SER A 1229 89.51 28.79 -34.86
N SER A 1230 88.93 29.04 -33.68
CA SER A 1230 89.54 29.84 -32.61
C SER A 1230 90.57 29.08 -31.77
N LEU A 1231 90.68 27.76 -31.94
CA LEU A 1231 91.61 26.91 -31.20
C LEU A 1231 92.97 26.84 -31.92
N SER A 1232 94.05 27.00 -31.17
CA SER A 1232 95.41 26.81 -31.68
C SER A 1232 95.66 25.34 -32.05
N THR A 1233 96.53 25.10 -33.04
CA THR A 1233 97.01 23.77 -33.45
C THR A 1233 97.40 22.92 -32.24
N GLY A 1234 96.82 21.73 -32.12
CA GLY A 1234 96.98 20.88 -30.92
C GLY A 1234 95.93 19.79 -30.78
N ILE A 1235 96.03 19.00 -29.71
CA ILE A 1235 95.09 17.92 -29.40
C ILE A 1235 94.03 18.40 -28.40
N TYR A 1236 92.76 18.14 -28.70
CA TYR A 1236 91.63 18.43 -27.83
C TYR A 1236 90.74 17.20 -27.65
N TYR A 1237 89.99 17.18 -26.55
CA TYR A 1237 89.01 16.14 -26.25
C TYR A 1237 87.62 16.76 -26.15
N LEU A 1238 86.71 16.34 -27.02
CA LEU A 1238 85.31 16.70 -27.00
C LEU A 1238 84.54 15.69 -26.17
N LYS A 1239 83.88 16.16 -25.13
CA LYS A 1239 82.95 15.37 -24.32
C LYS A 1239 81.54 15.85 -24.58
N TYR A 1240 80.66 14.95 -24.99
CA TYR A 1240 79.24 15.24 -25.29
C TYR A 1240 78.33 14.46 -24.35
N GLU A 1241 77.26 15.11 -23.88
CA GLU A 1241 76.33 14.60 -22.88
C GLU A 1241 74.91 15.13 -23.17
N GLY A 1242 74.01 14.23 -23.59
CA GLY A 1242 72.59 14.45 -23.88
C GLY A 1242 71.69 13.46 -23.12
N MET A 1243 70.39 13.44 -23.44
CA MET A 1243 69.42 12.57 -22.76
C MET A 1243 69.67 11.09 -23.06
N THR A 1244 70.07 10.78 -24.29
CA THR A 1244 70.25 9.41 -24.78
C THR A 1244 71.71 9.06 -25.07
N ILE A 1245 72.59 10.05 -25.26
CA ILE A 1245 74.00 9.84 -25.63
C ILE A 1245 74.99 10.51 -24.67
N LYS A 1246 76.07 9.79 -24.31
CA LYS A 1246 77.20 10.34 -23.54
C LYS A 1246 78.52 9.72 -23.97
N GLY A 1247 79.51 10.55 -24.29
CA GLY A 1247 80.82 10.06 -24.74
C GLY A 1247 81.91 11.13 -24.81
N THR A 1248 83.13 10.69 -25.14
CA THR A 1248 84.27 11.59 -25.37
C THR A 1248 85.05 11.15 -26.60
N SER A 1249 85.32 12.07 -27.52
CA SER A 1249 86.12 11.86 -28.73
C SER A 1249 87.36 12.77 -28.74
N LYS A 1250 88.50 12.22 -29.16
CA LYS A 1250 89.75 12.97 -29.35
C LYS A 1250 89.76 13.60 -30.73
N ILE A 1251 90.13 14.86 -30.83
CA ILE A 1251 90.40 15.56 -32.09
C ILE A 1251 91.79 16.17 -32.12
N ILE A 1252 92.34 16.30 -33.33
CA ILE A 1252 93.63 16.90 -33.62
C ILE A 1252 93.36 18.14 -34.46
N LYS A 1253 93.57 19.34 -33.91
CA LYS A 1253 93.48 20.61 -34.63
C LYS A 1253 94.79 20.84 -35.37
N GLU A 1254 94.73 20.99 -36.68
CA GLU A 1254 95.86 21.45 -37.53
C GLU A 1254 95.96 22.98 -37.54
#